data_AF-A0A1D7US87-F1
#
_entry.id   AF-A0A1D7US87-F1
#
_cell.length_a   1.000
_cell.length_b   1.000
_cell.length_c   1.000
_cell.angle_alpha   90.00
_cell.angle_beta   90.00
_cell.angle_gamma   90.00
#
_symmetry.space_group_name_H-M   'P 1'
#
loop_
_entity.id
_entity.type
_entity.pdbx_description
1 polymer ?
#
loop_
_entity_poly.entity_id
_entity_poly.type
_entity_poly.pdbx_seq_one_letter_code
_entity_poly.pdbx_strand_id
1 'polypeptide(L)'
;MGLDFLRSDLILFNYYSFGSLLVTFTTFFLAVFFISLRRKTVATYHLGIAFFIFGFFEIGYFLAAFYYHPIAAYHRWLTGCLILPAVTHFTQFFIRYPSNYNKKLGTWVMISQHILSFILACIFIYLTYISEKIYHFTAHHWDFNALASSRYLAFMIAFYCVIAFIIVPIWRIITDKDKKRFAIFLFAIGFMIAAFYPNIANVLSRDGVMERSTYMTSNVIFFIAAFSVVVIVFINNSTERTTFMVKIVGITLFTICLIMQALVYISNQDKESEYDSLHLVNSERVLESGRTNDEVQYILSYDEKSGELVTSDYDPKYALDLSLVKVDLQNTLIYEEIAALKEDNFRENLKSILDSSPEYFAGYKDSIFKFVKENSSLKSKDLKIAILALAEKLNKDAFVNTNKLQGIRSESFCEDGKSYLEKNKELESFKNGILKNLDGCKWKGKEISGKELKAEILKYFSYFKPAETRHYRRSVDGLGHHVAFMKYLPAKKQVVELGFSYKKYREFMHPTSVKQTIILLVVIFVVLVLFPLFFKSSLVNPLNSLLSGVEKVNKGDLDVQVPVKVRDEIGFLADSFNSMVSSIKQARRELQDYAENLEEKVKERTQEVQEKMEEVQRLKVQQDGDYFLTSLLAKPLFYNANKSKLVNTEFVLKQKKQFEFRGKHSDLGGDICVTGNLRLGTPDSYKRYTMAMNGDAMGKSMQGAGGALVMGVVMNSIMARSAANNRILDKTPVEWLSEVYQEIHSVFKSFNGSMVISATIFLIEEETGKCSYFNAEHPFTVLYRDGKASFLEEGLQLRKLGLDSEFDFQIRTFELKKGDVLILGSDGRDDIDLTPEETVRTINEDENLFLRNVEKGKGNLEDIEVEIRKYGELTDDLSMLKVEFQLEKKKDELDEMFTGGDRIEVALNPDAIYEDAKQLYKNGKVDQALELLKTGYTHDTANQKINKLLGLLSFKGKDYSTAIEVLDNYLKTDPGLHEYWFYLSIANKKVGKYDHALHASLKLKEIQPDNLSNLINLSDIYRLMDQFDLAEEVANQIMHLDPGNQNGERLLKLIERDRA
;
A
#
# COMPACT_ATOMS: atom_id res chain seq x y z
N MET A 1 -7.98 31.44 48.75
CA MET A 1 -7.17 30.58 47.86
C MET A 1 -5.97 31.40 47.44
N GLY A 2 -4.80 31.17 48.05
CA GLY A 2 -3.55 31.82 47.63
C GLY A 2 -3.12 31.33 46.24
N LEU A 3 -2.20 32.05 45.60
CA LEU A 3 -1.62 31.81 44.27
C LEU A 3 -0.84 30.47 44.12
N ASP A 4 -1.07 29.47 44.99
CA ASP A 4 -0.41 28.15 44.97
C ASP A 4 -0.76 27.29 43.74
N PHE A 5 -1.73 27.70 42.91
CA PHE A 5 -2.09 26.98 41.68
C PHE A 5 -1.19 27.31 40.48
N LEU A 6 -0.19 28.19 40.62
CA LEU A 6 0.75 28.55 39.55
C LEU A 6 2.12 27.87 39.71
N ARG A 7 2.25 26.88 40.60
CA ARG A 7 3.54 26.21 40.82
C ARG A 7 3.87 25.27 39.66
N SER A 8 5.09 25.39 39.16
CA SER A 8 5.59 24.58 38.04
C SER A 8 5.77 23.11 38.39
N ASP A 9 5.93 22.76 39.67
CA ASP A 9 6.12 21.38 40.14
C ASP A 9 4.83 20.52 40.09
N LEU A 10 3.69 21.13 39.77
CA LEU A 10 2.41 20.46 39.55
C LEU A 10 2.15 20.17 38.06
N ILE A 11 2.99 20.69 37.17
CA ILE A 11 2.90 20.48 35.72
C ILE A 11 3.64 19.20 35.36
N LEU A 12 2.89 18.14 35.05
CA LEU A 12 3.45 16.80 34.81
C LEU A 12 2.83 16.19 33.55
N PHE A 13 3.43 16.44 32.38
CA PHE A 13 3.08 15.71 31.15
C PHE A 13 3.16 14.18 31.32
N ASN A 14 2.28 13.50 30.59
CA ASN A 14 2.20 12.06 30.46
C ASN A 14 1.68 11.69 29.05
N TYR A 15 1.61 10.39 28.76
CA TYR A 15 1.03 9.85 27.53
C TYR A 15 -0.37 10.41 27.18
N TYR A 16 -1.26 10.55 28.16
CA TYR A 16 -2.63 11.03 27.92
C TYR A 16 -2.68 12.52 27.59
N SER A 17 -1.83 13.33 28.20
CA SER A 17 -1.70 14.75 27.86
C SER A 17 -1.22 14.95 26.42
N PHE A 18 -0.30 14.10 25.95
CA PHE A 18 0.10 14.08 24.54
C PHE A 18 -1.09 13.74 23.62
N GLY A 19 -1.81 12.65 23.92
CA GLY A 19 -2.95 12.19 23.10
C GLY A 19 -4.06 13.22 23.00
N SER A 20 -4.47 13.84 24.12
CA SER A 20 -5.48 14.91 24.11
C SER A 20 -5.01 16.14 23.34
N LEU A 21 -3.73 16.52 23.46
CA LEU A 21 -3.16 17.64 22.73
C LEU A 21 -3.11 17.37 21.21
N LEU A 22 -2.83 16.14 20.80
CA LEU A 22 -2.85 15.70 19.41
C LEU A 22 -4.24 15.89 18.76
N VAL A 23 -5.30 15.45 19.45
CA VAL A 23 -6.69 15.67 19.00
C VAL A 23 -7.05 17.16 19.01
N THR A 24 -6.62 17.89 20.03
CA THR A 24 -6.82 19.34 20.16
C THR A 24 -6.23 20.09 18.95
N PHE A 25 -4.98 19.82 18.58
CA PHE A 25 -4.38 20.47 17.41
C PHE A 25 -5.06 20.09 16.11
N THR A 26 -5.41 18.82 15.95
CA THR A 26 -6.10 18.32 14.76
C THR A 26 -7.47 18.98 14.59
N THR A 27 -8.22 19.13 15.68
CA THR A 27 -9.56 19.75 15.67
C THR A 27 -9.50 21.26 15.44
N PHE A 28 -8.55 21.98 16.03
CA PHE A 28 -8.33 23.40 15.72
C PHE A 28 -7.86 23.61 14.28
N PHE A 29 -6.99 22.74 13.76
CA PHE A 29 -6.62 22.77 12.35
C PHE A 29 -7.86 22.65 11.46
N LEU A 30 -8.77 21.72 11.77
CA LEU A 30 -10.04 21.60 11.03
C LEU A 30 -10.95 22.81 11.17
N ALA A 31 -11.05 23.38 12.37
CA ALA A 31 -11.80 24.62 12.57
C ALA A 31 -11.28 25.73 11.66
N VAL A 32 -9.96 25.98 11.66
CA VAL A 32 -9.32 26.98 10.80
C VAL A 32 -9.50 26.64 9.33
N PHE A 33 -9.35 25.37 8.95
CA PHE A 33 -9.55 24.89 7.59
C PHE A 33 -10.95 25.25 7.08
N PHE A 34 -12.01 24.82 7.77
CA PHE A 34 -13.39 25.07 7.30
C PHE A 34 -13.78 26.55 7.36
N ILE A 35 -13.30 27.30 8.36
CA ILE A 35 -13.59 28.74 8.49
C ILE A 35 -12.87 29.56 7.42
N SER A 36 -11.66 29.17 7.02
CA SER A 36 -10.84 29.89 6.03
C SER A 36 -11.23 29.67 4.57
N LEU A 37 -12.14 28.72 4.28
CA LEU A 37 -12.60 28.45 2.92
C LEU A 37 -13.25 29.68 2.26
N ARG A 38 -12.84 29.96 1.02
CA ARG A 38 -13.39 31.05 0.19
C ARG A 38 -14.79 30.67 -0.32
N ARG A 39 -15.74 31.61 -0.22
CA ARG A 39 -17.17 31.42 -0.59
C ARG A 39 -17.82 30.23 0.12
N LYS A 40 -17.49 30.03 1.41
CA LYS A 40 -18.04 28.94 2.21
C LYS A 40 -19.55 29.02 2.39
N THR A 41 -20.21 27.87 2.40
CA THR A 41 -21.64 27.75 2.69
C THR A 41 -21.92 27.93 4.18
N VAL A 42 -23.19 28.21 4.52
CA VAL A 42 -23.63 28.27 5.92
C VAL A 42 -23.40 26.93 6.64
N ALA A 43 -23.55 25.80 5.94
CA ALA A 43 -23.30 24.47 6.50
C ALA A 43 -21.83 24.31 6.90
N THR A 44 -20.91 24.66 6.01
CA THR A 44 -19.46 24.58 6.22
C THR A 44 -18.99 25.53 7.33
N TYR A 45 -19.62 26.68 7.48
CA TYR A 45 -19.38 27.57 8.62
C TYR A 45 -19.78 26.92 9.96
N HIS A 46 -20.94 26.27 10.03
CA HIS A 46 -21.33 25.52 11.23
C HIS A 46 -20.39 24.35 11.50
N LEU A 47 -19.91 23.65 10.46
CA LEU A 47 -18.92 22.59 10.60
C LEU A 47 -17.61 23.11 11.22
N GLY A 48 -17.10 24.25 10.75
CA GLY A 48 -15.92 24.90 11.33
C GLY A 48 -16.11 25.34 12.78
N ILE A 49 -17.28 25.91 13.13
CA ILE A 49 -17.60 26.25 14.53
C ILE A 49 -17.70 24.99 15.39
N ALA A 50 -18.29 23.90 14.88
CA ALA A 50 -18.38 22.65 15.61
C ALA A 50 -17.00 22.15 16.01
N PHE A 51 -16.05 22.11 15.07
CA PHE A 51 -14.66 21.75 15.35
C PHE A 51 -13.95 22.73 16.28
N PHE A 52 -14.26 24.02 16.22
CA PHE A 52 -13.69 25.02 17.12
C PHE A 52 -14.12 24.78 18.58
N ILE A 53 -15.43 24.59 18.80
CA ILE A 53 -15.98 24.28 20.13
C ILE A 53 -15.44 22.92 20.61
N PHE A 54 -15.36 21.94 19.70
CA PHE A 54 -14.82 20.63 20.00
C PHE A 54 -13.33 20.67 20.38
N GLY A 55 -12.53 21.55 19.78
CA GLY A 55 -11.13 21.77 20.18
C GLY A 55 -11.01 22.24 21.63
N PHE A 56 -11.88 23.15 22.08
CA PHE A 56 -11.93 23.54 23.49
C PHE A 56 -12.43 22.42 24.41
N PHE A 57 -13.36 21.59 23.94
CA PHE A 57 -13.75 20.39 24.66
C PHE A 57 -12.54 19.47 24.93
N GLU A 58 -11.67 19.27 23.93
CA GLU A 58 -10.45 18.44 24.06
C GLU A 58 -9.37 19.05 24.95
N ILE A 59 -9.27 20.39 25.01
CA ILE A 59 -8.42 21.08 25.99
C ILE A 59 -8.77 20.64 27.42
N GLY A 60 -10.04 20.29 27.70
CA GLY A 60 -10.45 19.80 29.00
C GLY A 60 -9.71 18.52 29.39
N TYR A 61 -9.64 17.54 28.49
CA TYR A 61 -8.89 16.31 28.74
C TYR A 61 -7.38 16.56 28.85
N PHE A 62 -6.85 17.49 28.07
CA PHE A 62 -5.45 17.91 28.21
C PHE A 62 -5.18 18.46 29.61
N LEU A 63 -5.97 19.42 30.09
CA LEU A 63 -5.83 20.02 31.43
C LEU A 63 -5.94 18.98 32.54
N ALA A 64 -6.81 17.98 32.38
CA ALA A 64 -6.97 16.89 33.34
C ALA A 64 -5.70 16.04 33.46
N ALA A 65 -5.08 15.67 32.34
CA ALA A 65 -3.90 14.83 32.31
C ALA A 65 -2.60 15.58 32.66
N PHE A 66 -2.52 16.85 32.26
CA PHE A 66 -1.36 17.74 32.40
C PHE A 66 -1.12 18.21 33.84
N TYR A 67 -2.19 18.56 34.56
CA TYR A 67 -2.06 19.25 35.85
C TYR A 67 -2.36 18.32 37.04
N TYR A 68 -1.33 18.05 37.85
CA TYR A 68 -1.44 17.14 38.99
C TYR A 68 -1.90 17.87 40.27
N HIS A 69 -3.16 18.30 40.29
CA HIS A 69 -3.77 18.96 41.45
C HIS A 69 -5.31 18.78 41.42
N PRO A 70 -6.03 18.72 42.57
CA PRO A 70 -7.49 18.55 42.60
C PRO A 70 -8.29 19.58 41.81
N ILE A 71 -7.73 20.77 41.55
CA ILE A 71 -8.37 21.79 40.69
C ILE A 71 -8.51 21.31 39.23
N ALA A 72 -7.71 20.34 38.78
CA ALA A 72 -7.84 19.79 37.46
C ALA A 72 -9.18 19.05 37.26
N ALA A 73 -9.89 18.64 38.32
CA ALA A 73 -11.24 18.07 38.21
C ALA A 73 -12.25 19.01 37.52
N TYR A 74 -12.05 20.33 37.61
CA TYR A 74 -12.89 21.33 36.96
C TYR A 74 -12.79 21.34 35.43
N HIS A 75 -11.85 20.58 34.83
CA HIS A 75 -11.86 20.31 33.40
C HIS A 75 -13.21 19.77 32.91
N ARG A 76 -13.97 19.10 33.79
CA ARG A 76 -15.30 18.57 33.47
C ARG A 76 -16.28 19.66 33.08
N TRP A 77 -16.15 20.87 33.59
CA TRP A 77 -16.99 21.99 33.17
C TRP A 77 -16.74 22.35 31.70
N LEU A 78 -15.51 22.23 31.23
CA LEU A 78 -15.19 22.40 29.82
C LEU A 78 -15.77 21.24 28.99
N THR A 79 -15.49 19.99 29.38
CA THR A 79 -15.94 18.82 28.62
C THR A 79 -17.48 18.66 28.62
N GLY A 80 -18.14 18.90 29.75
CA GLY A 80 -19.57 18.68 29.93
C GLY A 80 -20.43 19.77 29.30
N CYS A 81 -19.94 21.02 29.30
CA CYS A 81 -20.71 22.15 28.77
C CYS A 81 -20.50 22.37 27.27
N LEU A 82 -19.36 21.96 26.69
CA LEU A 82 -19.04 22.24 25.28
C LEU A 82 -19.41 21.11 24.30
N ILE A 83 -19.60 19.88 24.78
CA ILE A 83 -19.94 18.75 23.89
C ILE A 83 -21.30 18.90 23.20
N LEU A 84 -22.35 19.29 23.95
CA LEU A 84 -23.69 19.44 23.38
C LEU A 84 -23.78 20.62 22.38
N PRO A 85 -23.17 21.80 22.65
CA PRO A 85 -23.04 22.85 21.64
C PRO A 85 -22.26 22.40 20.40
N ALA A 86 -21.17 21.63 20.53
CA ALA A 86 -20.45 21.09 19.38
C ALA A 86 -21.36 20.19 18.52
N VAL A 87 -22.08 19.24 19.14
CA VAL A 87 -23.03 18.36 18.43
C VAL A 87 -24.21 19.14 17.83
N THR A 88 -24.63 20.25 18.45
CA THR A 88 -25.64 21.17 17.88
C THR A 88 -25.15 21.75 16.56
N HIS A 89 -23.91 22.21 16.49
CA HIS A 89 -23.33 22.73 15.24
C HIS A 89 -23.10 21.63 14.19
N PHE A 90 -22.71 20.42 14.58
CA PHE A 90 -22.69 19.27 13.66
C PHE A 90 -24.09 18.93 13.13
N THR A 91 -25.14 19.02 13.96
CA THR A 91 -26.54 18.89 13.52
C THR A 91 -26.90 19.93 12.46
N GLN A 92 -26.49 21.19 12.68
CA GLN A 92 -26.72 22.28 11.72
C GLN A 92 -26.00 22.05 10.39
N PHE A 93 -24.82 21.44 10.39
CA PHE A 93 -24.14 21.03 9.17
C PHE A 93 -25.03 20.07 8.35
N PHE A 94 -25.54 18.99 8.95
CA PHE A 94 -26.39 18.03 8.22
C PHE A 94 -27.72 18.62 7.73
N ILE A 95 -28.37 19.49 8.51
CA ILE A 95 -29.63 20.14 8.11
C ILE A 95 -29.40 21.06 6.90
N ARG A 96 -28.26 21.75 6.85
CA ARG A 96 -28.00 22.83 5.88
C ARG A 96 -27.16 22.39 4.69
N TYR A 97 -26.39 21.32 4.79
CA TYR A 97 -25.58 20.80 3.69
C TYR A 97 -26.49 20.27 2.57
N PRO A 98 -26.26 20.57 1.28
CA PRO A 98 -25.15 21.36 0.72
C PRO A 98 -25.46 22.87 0.55
N SER A 99 -26.73 23.26 0.43
CA SER A 99 -27.13 24.61 0.02
C SER A 99 -28.29 25.16 0.87
N ASN A 100 -28.07 25.22 2.19
CA ASN A 100 -28.98 25.77 3.21
C ASN A 100 -30.44 25.31 3.07
N TYR A 101 -30.64 23.99 2.90
CA TYR A 101 -31.89 23.35 2.48
C TYR A 101 -33.14 23.82 3.25
N ASN A 102 -33.11 23.77 4.59
CA ASN A 102 -34.25 24.20 5.41
C ASN A 102 -33.82 25.15 6.53
N LYS A 103 -33.77 26.45 6.19
CA LYS A 103 -33.37 27.52 7.12
C LYS A 103 -34.28 27.59 8.36
N LYS A 104 -35.60 27.43 8.19
CA LYS A 104 -36.57 27.53 9.31
C LYS A 104 -36.37 26.39 10.32
N LEU A 105 -36.36 25.14 9.83
CA LEU A 105 -36.11 23.97 10.67
C LEU A 105 -34.74 24.07 11.36
N GLY A 106 -33.68 24.40 10.60
CA GLY A 106 -32.33 24.56 11.17
C GLY A 106 -32.29 25.57 12.30
N THR A 107 -32.94 26.73 12.12
CA THR A 107 -32.96 27.79 13.15
C THR A 107 -33.72 27.36 14.40
N TRP A 108 -34.89 26.75 14.25
CA TRP A 108 -35.68 26.27 15.40
C TRP A 108 -34.95 25.16 16.16
N VAL A 109 -34.40 24.18 15.46
CA VAL A 109 -33.60 23.09 16.06
C VAL A 109 -32.40 23.65 16.81
N MET A 110 -31.68 24.63 16.24
CA MET A 110 -30.51 25.25 16.88
C MET A 110 -30.87 25.95 18.19
N ILE A 111 -31.94 26.76 18.20
CA ILE A 111 -32.40 27.48 19.39
C ILE A 111 -32.82 26.48 20.47
N SER A 112 -33.64 25.49 20.13
CA SER A 112 -34.11 24.46 21.05
C SER A 112 -32.95 23.66 21.65
N GLN A 113 -31.98 23.23 20.82
CA GLN A 113 -30.79 22.50 21.28
C GLN A 113 -29.89 23.37 22.17
N HIS A 114 -29.69 24.66 21.87
CA HIS A 114 -28.89 25.52 22.75
C HIS A 114 -29.57 25.81 24.09
N ILE A 115 -30.89 26.04 24.12
CA ILE A 115 -31.64 26.22 25.37
C ILE A 115 -31.51 24.97 26.24
N LEU A 116 -31.75 23.78 25.65
CA LEU A 116 -31.64 22.52 26.37
C LEU A 116 -30.19 22.27 26.84
N SER A 117 -29.20 22.52 25.98
CA SER A 117 -27.78 22.42 26.33
C SER A 117 -27.39 23.34 27.48
N PHE A 118 -27.92 24.57 27.53
CA PHE A 118 -27.64 25.52 28.60
C PHE A 118 -28.24 25.05 29.94
N ILE A 119 -29.50 24.60 29.94
CA ILE A 119 -30.15 24.05 31.14
C ILE A 119 -29.36 22.85 31.68
N LEU A 120 -28.98 21.92 30.81
CA LEU A 120 -28.19 20.74 31.19
C LEU A 120 -26.79 21.12 31.70
N ALA A 121 -26.14 22.11 31.10
CA ALA A 121 -24.85 22.62 31.56
C ALA A 121 -24.95 23.18 33.00
N CYS A 122 -25.98 23.98 33.29
CA CYS A 122 -26.22 24.50 34.65
C CYS A 122 -26.46 23.38 35.67
N ILE A 123 -27.29 22.38 35.33
CA ILE A 123 -27.54 21.21 36.18
C ILE A 123 -26.23 20.42 36.40
N PHE A 124 -25.45 20.21 35.34
CA PHE A 124 -24.20 19.46 35.41
C PHE A 124 -23.15 20.19 36.28
N ILE A 125 -22.99 21.50 36.11
CA ILE A 125 -22.09 22.32 36.94
C ILE A 125 -22.51 22.24 38.40
N TYR A 126 -23.81 22.41 38.71
CA TYR A 126 -24.32 22.33 40.07
C TYR A 126 -24.02 20.97 40.72
N LEU A 127 -24.35 19.87 40.03
CA LEU A 127 -24.15 18.52 40.55
C LEU A 127 -22.66 18.16 40.71
N THR A 128 -21.79 18.62 39.81
CA THR A 128 -20.35 18.37 39.91
C THR A 128 -19.66 19.23 40.95
N TYR A 129 -20.12 20.46 41.16
CA TYR A 129 -19.58 21.38 42.17
C TYR A 129 -19.67 20.81 43.60
N ILE A 130 -20.77 20.12 43.91
CA ILE A 130 -21.01 19.49 45.22
C ILE A 130 -20.44 18.06 45.32
N SER A 131 -19.80 17.54 44.28
CA SER A 131 -19.27 16.18 44.26
C SER A 131 -17.83 16.12 44.78
N GLU A 132 -17.48 15.02 45.45
CA GLU A 132 -16.10 14.76 45.87
C GLU A 132 -15.16 14.64 44.67
N LYS A 133 -13.88 14.99 44.86
CA LYS A 133 -12.85 14.87 43.83
C LYS A 133 -12.12 13.54 44.00
N ILE A 134 -11.89 12.85 42.90
CA ILE A 134 -11.20 11.56 42.88
C ILE A 134 -10.08 11.58 41.84
N TYR A 135 -8.99 10.88 42.13
CA TYR A 135 -7.87 10.77 41.21
C TYR A 135 -7.85 9.41 40.52
N HIS A 136 -7.95 9.36 39.20
CA HIS A 136 -7.90 8.12 38.43
C HIS A 136 -6.47 7.77 38.05
N PHE A 137 -5.92 6.71 38.66
CA PHE A 137 -4.55 6.26 38.38
C PHE A 137 -4.37 5.69 36.97
N THR A 138 -5.34 4.97 36.43
CA THR A 138 -5.25 4.37 35.09
C THR A 138 -5.19 5.39 33.96
N ALA A 139 -5.66 6.63 34.17
CA ALA A 139 -5.55 7.71 33.18
C ALA A 139 -4.88 8.96 33.75
N HIS A 140 -4.23 8.83 34.90
CA HIS A 140 -3.38 9.85 35.52
C HIS A 140 -4.00 11.26 35.68
N HIS A 141 -5.30 11.38 35.98
CA HIS A 141 -5.99 12.68 36.09
C HIS A 141 -6.99 12.77 37.27
N TRP A 142 -7.30 14.01 37.66
CA TRP A 142 -8.36 14.33 38.63
C TRP A 142 -9.72 14.48 37.97
N ASP A 143 -10.76 14.00 38.64
CA ASP A 143 -12.15 14.06 38.18
C ASP A 143 -13.13 14.21 39.38
N PHE A 144 -14.40 14.45 39.10
CA PHE A 144 -15.47 14.43 40.09
C PHE A 144 -16.06 13.03 40.24
N ASN A 145 -16.30 12.62 41.48
CA ASN A 145 -17.05 11.41 41.83
C ASN A 145 -18.56 11.63 41.64
N ALA A 146 -18.97 11.94 40.41
CA ALA A 146 -20.34 12.29 40.02
C ALA A 146 -20.90 11.29 39.00
N LEU A 147 -21.02 10.02 39.42
CA LEU A 147 -21.36 8.91 38.51
C LEU A 147 -22.76 9.05 37.90
N ALA A 148 -23.77 9.35 38.73
CA ALA A 148 -25.14 9.56 38.28
C ALA A 148 -25.25 10.74 37.29
N SER A 149 -24.66 11.89 37.63
CA SER A 149 -24.65 13.08 36.77
C SER A 149 -23.96 12.82 35.44
N SER A 150 -22.85 12.08 35.46
CA SER A 150 -22.13 11.69 34.24
C SER A 150 -22.94 10.73 33.36
N ARG A 151 -23.73 9.83 33.96
CA ARG A 151 -24.62 8.92 33.25
C ARG A 151 -25.77 9.68 32.58
N TYR A 152 -26.41 10.62 33.28
CA TYR A 152 -27.43 11.48 32.68
C TYR A 152 -26.87 12.30 31.51
N LEU A 153 -25.68 12.87 31.67
CA LEU A 153 -25.01 13.59 30.59
C LEU A 153 -24.72 12.68 29.39
N ALA A 154 -24.24 11.45 29.62
CA ALA A 154 -23.98 10.48 28.55
C ALA A 154 -25.24 10.09 27.76
N PHE A 155 -26.38 9.91 28.44
CA PHE A 155 -27.68 9.70 27.80
C PHE A 155 -28.11 10.91 26.95
N MET A 156 -27.92 12.12 27.46
CA MET A 156 -28.23 13.34 26.70
C MET A 156 -27.30 13.52 25.48
N ILE A 157 -26.01 13.20 25.61
CA ILE A 157 -25.08 13.17 24.48
C ILE A 157 -25.55 12.13 23.45
N ALA A 158 -25.92 10.92 23.89
CA ALA A 158 -26.42 9.87 23.00
C ALA A 158 -27.66 10.33 22.24
N PHE A 159 -28.61 10.97 22.94
CA PHE A 159 -29.82 11.53 22.35
C PHE A 159 -29.49 12.59 21.29
N TYR A 160 -28.58 13.53 21.58
CA TYR A 160 -28.10 14.54 20.61
C TYR A 160 -27.43 13.89 19.40
N CYS A 161 -26.57 12.88 19.62
CA CYS A 161 -25.86 12.17 18.56
C CYS A 161 -26.82 11.36 17.68
N VAL A 162 -27.85 10.71 18.24
CA VAL A 162 -28.88 10.00 17.46
C VAL A 162 -29.64 10.99 16.57
N ILE A 163 -30.02 12.16 17.10
CA ILE A 163 -30.65 13.21 16.29
C ILE A 163 -29.69 13.66 15.18
N ALA A 164 -28.46 14.02 15.54
CA ALA A 164 -27.48 14.64 14.65
C ALA A 164 -26.98 13.71 13.54
N PHE A 165 -26.74 12.44 13.86
CA PHE A 165 -25.98 11.51 13.02
C PHE A 165 -26.79 10.32 12.50
N ILE A 166 -28.02 10.13 12.97
CA ILE A 166 -28.94 9.09 12.46
C ILE A 166 -30.21 9.74 11.90
N ILE A 167 -31.02 10.39 12.75
CA ILE A 167 -32.35 10.88 12.37
C ILE A 167 -32.25 11.95 11.28
N VAL A 168 -31.43 12.99 11.49
CA VAL A 168 -31.27 14.08 10.52
C VAL A 168 -30.67 13.58 9.21
N PRO A 169 -29.57 12.78 9.20
CA PRO A 169 -29.03 12.25 7.95
C PRO A 169 -30.00 11.32 7.21
N ILE A 170 -30.72 10.42 7.89
CA ILE A 170 -31.74 9.55 7.25
C ILE A 170 -32.84 10.41 6.62
N TRP A 171 -33.36 11.39 7.36
CA TRP A 171 -34.35 12.32 6.82
C TRP A 171 -33.82 13.08 5.60
N ARG A 172 -32.57 13.55 5.63
CA ARG A 172 -31.93 14.21 4.49
C ARG A 172 -31.75 13.27 3.29
N ILE A 173 -31.34 12.02 3.51
CA ILE A 173 -31.16 11.02 2.45
C ILE A 173 -32.50 10.71 1.76
N ILE A 174 -33.60 10.62 2.51
CA ILE A 174 -34.94 10.38 1.97
C ILE A 174 -35.46 11.60 1.18
N THR A 175 -35.23 12.81 1.68
CA THR A 175 -35.83 14.05 1.14
C THR A 175 -35.05 14.73 0.02
N ASP A 176 -33.72 14.65 0.02
CA ASP A 176 -32.86 15.22 -1.03
C ASP A 176 -33.01 14.39 -2.32
N LYS A 177 -32.90 14.92 -3.54
CA LYS A 177 -33.02 14.14 -4.80
C LYS A 177 -31.72 14.04 -5.60
N ASP A 178 -30.66 14.68 -5.12
CA ASP A 178 -29.37 14.79 -5.82
C ASP A 178 -28.40 13.62 -5.55
N LYS A 179 -27.36 13.50 -6.40
CA LYS A 179 -26.17 12.63 -6.21
C LYS A 179 -25.43 12.85 -4.87
N LYS A 180 -25.83 13.86 -4.08
CA LYS A 180 -25.22 14.24 -2.79
C LYS A 180 -25.74 13.41 -1.61
N ARG A 181 -26.76 12.55 -1.80
CA ARG A 181 -27.22 11.57 -0.78
C ARG A 181 -26.08 10.67 -0.30
N PHE A 182 -25.23 10.23 -1.21
CA PHE A 182 -24.09 9.37 -0.89
C PHE A 182 -23.06 10.09 0.00
N ALA A 183 -22.79 11.37 -0.27
CA ALA A 183 -21.93 12.18 0.58
C ALA A 183 -22.49 12.34 2.00
N ILE A 184 -23.80 12.60 2.14
CA ILE A 184 -24.48 12.71 3.44
C ILE A 184 -24.37 11.39 4.22
N PHE A 185 -24.56 10.25 3.54
CA PHE A 185 -24.38 8.92 4.13
C PHE A 185 -22.95 8.70 4.62
N LEU A 186 -21.93 9.02 3.82
CA LEU A 186 -20.53 8.87 4.21
C LEU A 186 -20.15 9.81 5.37
N PHE A 187 -20.63 11.05 5.38
CA PHE A 187 -20.47 11.94 6.53
C PHE A 187 -21.10 11.36 7.79
N ALA A 188 -22.31 10.81 7.68
CA ALA A 188 -23.01 10.21 8.80
C ALA A 188 -22.21 9.05 9.39
N ILE A 189 -21.64 8.16 8.56
CA ILE A 189 -20.77 7.08 9.03
C ILE A 189 -19.57 7.63 9.81
N GLY A 190 -18.84 8.60 9.24
CA GLY A 190 -17.67 9.18 9.90
C GLY A 190 -18.02 9.77 11.27
N PHE A 191 -19.09 10.55 11.36
CA PHE A 191 -19.53 11.12 12.62
C PHE A 191 -20.14 10.10 13.59
N MET A 192 -20.79 9.04 13.10
CA MET A 192 -21.28 7.95 13.95
C MET A 192 -20.12 7.26 14.68
N ILE A 193 -19.01 7.00 13.98
CA ILE A 193 -17.80 6.45 14.58
C ILE A 193 -17.26 7.39 15.66
N ALA A 194 -17.14 8.69 15.36
CA ALA A 194 -16.69 9.70 16.33
C ALA A 194 -17.65 9.89 17.52
N ALA A 195 -18.94 9.57 17.38
CA ALA A 195 -19.93 9.88 18.39
C ALA A 195 -20.30 8.69 19.27
N PHE A 196 -20.66 7.57 18.65
CA PHE A 196 -21.21 6.42 19.38
C PHE A 196 -20.12 5.64 20.12
N TYR A 197 -18.97 5.42 19.49
CA TYR A 197 -17.88 4.69 20.14
C TYR A 197 -17.38 5.41 21.40
N PRO A 198 -16.97 6.70 21.36
CA PRO A 198 -16.54 7.41 22.57
C PRO A 198 -17.63 7.50 23.64
N ASN A 199 -18.90 7.62 23.26
CA ASN A 199 -19.97 7.66 24.25
C ASN A 199 -20.18 6.32 24.95
N ILE A 200 -20.25 5.21 24.19
CA ILE A 200 -20.37 3.86 24.75
C ILE A 200 -19.13 3.54 25.60
N ALA A 201 -17.93 3.79 25.09
CA ALA A 201 -16.68 3.55 25.80
C ALA A 201 -16.59 4.39 27.09
N ASN A 202 -17.09 5.63 27.10
CA ASN A 202 -17.14 6.46 28.31
C ASN A 202 -18.08 5.84 29.37
N VAL A 203 -19.26 5.37 28.96
CA VAL A 203 -20.21 4.70 29.88
C VAL A 203 -19.60 3.42 30.45
N LEU A 204 -19.04 2.55 29.60
CA LEU A 204 -18.36 1.33 30.03
C LEU A 204 -17.19 1.63 30.97
N SER A 205 -16.45 2.70 30.70
CA SER A 205 -15.34 3.12 31.55
C SER A 205 -15.80 3.74 32.88
N ARG A 206 -16.95 4.42 32.92
CA ARG A 206 -17.58 4.91 34.16
C ARG A 206 -18.15 3.79 35.01
N ASP A 207 -18.69 2.76 34.39
CA ASP A 207 -19.21 1.58 35.08
C ASP A 207 -18.10 0.60 35.49
N GLY A 208 -16.83 0.94 35.22
CA GLY A 208 -15.64 0.18 35.63
C GLY A 208 -15.33 -1.05 34.78
N VAL A 209 -16.13 -1.31 33.72
CA VAL A 209 -15.97 -2.45 32.80
C VAL A 209 -14.76 -2.26 31.88
N MET A 210 -14.44 -1.02 31.55
CA MET A 210 -13.30 -0.63 30.69
C MET A 210 -12.36 0.31 31.46
N GLU A 211 -11.05 0.11 31.34
CA GLU A 211 -10.11 1.01 31.99
C GLU A 211 -10.15 2.42 31.38
N ARG A 212 -9.85 3.43 32.20
CA ARG A 212 -9.77 4.82 31.74
C ARG A 212 -8.65 5.04 30.74
N SER A 213 -7.53 4.32 30.91
CA SER A 213 -6.39 4.27 29.97
C SER A 213 -6.86 3.91 28.56
N THR A 214 -7.60 2.82 28.45
CA THR A 214 -8.12 2.28 27.18
C THR A 214 -9.10 3.24 26.56
N TYR A 215 -10.02 3.81 27.37
CA TYR A 215 -11.00 4.79 26.90
C TYR A 215 -10.34 6.04 26.28
N MET A 216 -9.38 6.64 26.99
CA MET A 216 -8.68 7.83 26.51
C MET A 216 -7.87 7.52 25.24
N THR A 217 -7.17 6.40 25.22
CA THR A 217 -6.35 5.97 24.07
C THR A 217 -7.20 5.73 22.84
N SER A 218 -8.31 5.01 23.00
CA SER A 218 -9.18 4.69 21.88
C SER A 218 -9.89 5.93 21.34
N ASN A 219 -10.32 6.86 22.20
CA ASN A 219 -10.89 8.13 21.74
C ASN A 219 -9.95 8.90 20.81
N VAL A 220 -8.66 8.99 21.14
CA VAL A 220 -7.68 9.69 20.30
C VAL A 220 -7.63 9.06 18.91
N ILE A 221 -7.52 7.74 18.84
CA ILE A 221 -7.46 6.99 17.58
C ILE A 221 -8.75 7.17 16.76
N PHE A 222 -9.91 6.96 17.39
CA PHE A 222 -11.19 7.03 16.70
C PHE A 222 -11.56 8.46 16.27
N PHE A 223 -11.24 9.48 17.05
CA PHE A 223 -11.45 10.87 16.63
C PHE A 223 -10.58 11.24 15.44
N ILE A 224 -9.28 10.94 15.47
CA ILE A 224 -8.37 11.25 14.36
C ILE A 224 -8.81 10.50 13.09
N ALA A 225 -9.11 9.20 13.21
CA ALA A 225 -9.59 8.39 12.08
C ALA A 225 -10.92 8.90 11.53
N ALA A 226 -11.93 9.13 12.39
CA ALA A 226 -13.23 9.61 11.95
C ALA A 226 -13.17 11.00 11.29
N PHE A 227 -12.42 11.93 11.87
CA PHE A 227 -12.25 13.26 11.30
C PHE A 227 -11.49 13.25 9.98
N SER A 228 -10.54 12.33 9.79
CA SER A 228 -9.88 12.13 8.50
C SER A 228 -10.89 11.71 7.42
N VAL A 229 -11.82 10.79 7.74
CA VAL A 229 -12.89 10.36 6.82
C VAL A 229 -13.80 11.54 6.48
N VAL A 230 -14.24 12.31 7.47
CA VAL A 230 -15.07 13.51 7.25
C VAL A 230 -14.38 14.49 6.28
N VAL A 231 -13.08 14.72 6.46
CA VAL A 231 -12.31 15.65 5.61
C VAL A 231 -12.17 15.12 4.19
N ILE A 232 -11.86 13.84 4.02
CA ILE A 232 -11.75 13.20 2.70
C ILE A 232 -13.10 13.26 1.97
N VAL A 233 -14.19 12.90 2.65
CA VAL A 233 -15.55 12.97 2.09
C VAL A 233 -15.89 14.40 1.69
N PHE A 234 -15.56 15.39 2.53
CA PHE A 234 -15.76 16.81 2.22
C PHE A 234 -14.97 17.25 1.00
N ILE A 235 -13.69 16.93 0.94
CA ILE A 235 -12.78 17.31 -0.15
C ILE A 235 -13.25 16.75 -1.50
N ASN A 236 -13.85 15.56 -1.50
CA ASN A 236 -14.26 14.86 -2.72
C ASN A 236 -15.69 15.21 -3.16
N ASN A 237 -16.57 15.61 -2.23
CA ASN A 237 -17.98 15.81 -2.53
C ASN A 237 -18.47 17.26 -2.40
N SER A 238 -17.70 18.14 -1.74
CA SER A 238 -18.09 19.54 -1.59
C SER A 238 -17.94 20.29 -2.91
N THR A 239 -18.93 21.15 -3.20
CA THR A 239 -18.89 22.11 -4.32
C THR A 239 -17.98 23.31 -4.03
N GLU A 240 -17.51 23.45 -2.80
CA GLU A 240 -16.64 24.54 -2.38
C GLU A 240 -15.21 24.29 -2.87
N ARG A 241 -14.64 25.29 -3.56
CA ARG A 241 -13.28 25.19 -4.10
C ARG A 241 -12.27 25.13 -2.96
N THR A 242 -11.77 23.94 -2.69
CA THR A 242 -10.58 23.71 -1.87
C THR A 242 -9.35 23.85 -2.75
N THR A 243 -8.27 24.42 -2.21
CA THR A 243 -6.99 24.43 -2.93
C THR A 243 -6.39 23.03 -2.90
N PHE A 244 -5.73 22.64 -3.98
CA PHE A 244 -5.00 21.36 -4.06
C PHE A 244 -4.05 21.18 -2.86
N MET A 245 -3.38 22.26 -2.46
CA MET A 245 -2.42 22.24 -1.35
C MET A 245 -3.04 21.79 -0.03
N VAL A 246 -4.24 22.27 0.27
CA VAL A 246 -4.89 21.96 1.55
C VAL A 246 -5.33 20.50 1.60
N LYS A 247 -5.66 19.89 0.45
CA LYS A 247 -5.98 18.46 0.38
C LYS A 247 -4.79 17.61 0.80
N ILE A 248 -3.61 17.87 0.22
CA ILE A 248 -2.39 17.13 0.55
C ILE A 248 -2.03 17.34 2.01
N VAL A 249 -1.94 18.60 2.47
CA VAL A 249 -1.54 18.93 3.84
C VAL A 249 -2.48 18.29 4.86
N GLY A 250 -3.79 18.32 4.60
CA GLY A 250 -4.78 17.69 5.47
C GLY A 250 -4.57 16.19 5.60
N ILE A 251 -4.47 15.47 4.47
CA ILE A 251 -4.26 14.00 4.47
C ILE A 251 -2.94 13.66 5.16
N THR A 252 -1.85 14.34 4.81
CA THR A 252 -0.52 14.13 5.42
C THR A 252 -0.54 14.36 6.93
N LEU A 253 -1.22 15.40 7.41
CA LEU A 253 -1.35 15.69 8.85
C LEU A 253 -2.03 14.53 9.59
N PHE A 254 -3.17 14.03 9.11
CA PHE A 254 -3.89 12.93 9.78
C PHE A 254 -3.07 11.65 9.85
N THR A 255 -2.40 11.28 8.74
CA THR A 255 -1.54 10.10 8.70
C THR A 255 -0.40 10.20 9.70
N ILE A 256 0.28 11.35 9.76
CA ILE A 256 1.37 11.59 10.70
C ILE A 256 0.85 11.55 12.15
N CYS A 257 -0.31 12.16 12.45
CA CYS A 257 -0.89 12.12 13.78
C CYS A 257 -1.15 10.68 14.25
N LEU A 258 -1.71 9.82 13.40
CA LEU A 258 -1.95 8.40 13.75
C LEU A 258 -0.65 7.63 14.01
N ILE A 259 0.36 7.83 13.15
CA ILE A 259 1.69 7.21 13.33
C ILE A 259 2.32 7.67 14.64
N MET A 260 2.28 8.98 14.92
CA MET A 260 2.82 9.54 16.15
C MET A 260 2.12 8.96 17.39
N GLN A 261 0.81 8.82 17.37
CA GLN A 261 0.06 8.21 18.47
C GLN A 261 0.53 6.77 18.76
N ALA A 262 0.75 5.97 17.72
CA ALA A 262 1.23 4.60 17.85
C ALA A 262 2.66 4.53 18.40
N LEU A 263 3.58 5.33 17.86
CA LEU A 263 4.97 5.37 18.33
C LEU A 263 5.09 5.84 19.78
N VAL A 264 4.29 6.84 20.16
CA VAL A 264 4.27 7.38 21.52
C VAL A 264 3.67 6.38 22.51
N TYR A 265 2.67 5.59 22.11
CA TYR A 265 2.15 4.50 22.93
C TYR A 265 3.24 3.47 23.25
N ILE A 266 3.94 2.96 22.23
CA ILE A 266 5.02 1.97 22.39
C ILE A 266 6.13 2.54 23.28
N SER A 267 6.60 3.75 22.97
CA SER A 267 7.68 4.38 23.74
C SER A 267 7.32 4.65 25.21
N ASN A 268 6.06 4.97 25.54
CA ASN A 268 5.65 5.10 26.94
C ASN A 268 5.52 3.75 27.63
N GLN A 269 5.05 2.71 26.93
CA GLN A 269 4.98 1.36 27.49
C GLN A 269 6.37 0.83 27.90
N ASP A 270 7.39 1.05 27.05
CA ASP A 270 8.77 0.72 27.36
C ASP A 270 9.27 1.51 28.59
N LYS A 271 8.92 2.80 28.66
CA LYS A 271 9.33 3.66 29.79
C LYS A 271 8.66 3.26 31.11
N GLU A 272 7.40 2.81 31.08
CA GLU A 272 6.74 2.26 32.25
C GLU A 272 7.38 0.95 32.70
N SER A 273 7.74 0.06 31.77
CA SER A 273 8.45 -1.18 32.09
C SER A 273 9.84 -0.94 32.69
N GLU A 274 10.55 0.10 32.23
CA GLU A 274 11.82 0.53 32.81
C GLU A 274 11.64 1.01 34.28
N TYR A 275 10.60 1.80 34.55
CA TYR A 275 10.28 2.24 35.90
C TYR A 275 10.01 1.04 36.83
N ASP A 276 9.14 0.12 36.38
CA ASP A 276 8.72 -1.04 37.15
C ASP A 276 9.93 -1.95 37.44
N SER A 277 10.77 -2.24 36.44
CA SER A 277 11.97 -3.07 36.59
C SER A 277 12.97 -2.47 37.58
N LEU A 278 13.20 -1.15 37.50
CA LEU A 278 14.12 -0.45 38.42
C LEU A 278 13.62 -0.52 39.87
N HIS A 279 12.31 -0.34 40.08
CA HIS A 279 11.73 -0.31 41.43
C HIS A 279 11.58 -1.71 42.03
N LEU A 280 11.39 -2.74 41.22
CA LEU A 280 11.45 -4.14 41.66
C LEU A 280 12.86 -4.50 42.15
N VAL A 281 13.92 -4.17 41.38
CA VAL A 281 15.31 -4.39 41.80
C VAL A 281 15.66 -3.60 43.07
N ASN A 282 15.21 -2.34 43.16
CA ASN A 282 15.41 -1.54 44.37
C ASN A 282 14.66 -2.16 45.57
N SER A 283 13.47 -2.70 45.36
CA SER A 283 12.70 -3.37 46.40
C SER A 283 13.42 -4.62 46.91
N GLU A 284 13.97 -5.44 46.02
CA GLU A 284 14.76 -6.62 46.39
C GLU A 284 15.98 -6.26 47.23
N ARG A 285 16.75 -5.25 46.81
CA ARG A 285 17.93 -4.77 47.55
C ARG A 285 17.61 -4.29 48.96
N VAL A 286 16.48 -3.59 49.13
CA VAL A 286 16.03 -3.12 50.45
C VAL A 286 15.64 -4.30 51.34
N LEU A 287 14.95 -5.29 50.79
CA LEU A 287 14.56 -6.50 51.52
C LEU A 287 15.77 -7.38 51.91
N GLU A 288 16.80 -7.45 51.07
CA GLU A 288 18.02 -8.22 51.35
C GLU A 288 18.95 -7.52 52.35
N SER A 289 19.17 -6.22 52.17
CA SER A 289 20.12 -5.46 53.00
C SER A 289 19.56 -5.04 54.36
N GLY A 290 18.23 -5.00 54.50
CA GLY A 290 17.54 -4.47 55.68
C GLY A 290 17.75 -2.96 55.89
N ARG A 291 18.36 -2.26 54.94
CA ARG A 291 18.56 -0.80 54.98
C ARG A 291 17.60 -0.14 54.01
N THR A 292 16.80 0.80 54.51
CA THR A 292 15.93 1.63 53.68
C THR A 292 16.76 2.66 52.91
N ASN A 293 16.37 2.93 51.66
CA ASN A 293 16.88 4.04 50.86
C ASN A 293 15.86 5.19 50.91
N ASP A 294 16.30 6.43 50.70
CA ASP A 294 15.47 7.66 50.68
C ASP A 294 14.35 7.64 49.63
N GLU A 295 14.33 6.65 48.73
CA GLU A 295 13.30 6.45 47.72
C GLU A 295 12.06 5.69 48.23
N VAL A 296 12.23 4.79 49.21
CA VAL A 296 11.13 4.01 49.78
C VAL A 296 10.42 4.84 50.84
N GLN A 297 9.13 5.08 50.64
CA GLN A 297 8.32 5.89 51.56
C GLN A 297 7.86 5.08 52.77
N TYR A 298 7.42 3.84 52.57
CA TYR A 298 6.99 2.95 53.65
C TYR A 298 7.23 1.49 53.27
N ILE A 299 7.34 0.64 54.29
CA ILE A 299 7.34 -0.82 54.15
C ILE A 299 6.25 -1.38 55.08
N LEU A 300 5.36 -2.17 54.53
CA LEU A 300 4.30 -2.86 55.26
C LEU A 300 4.40 -4.35 54.96
N SER A 301 4.30 -5.19 55.98
CA SER A 301 4.34 -6.63 55.75
C SER A 301 3.28 -7.37 56.52
N TYR A 302 2.78 -8.45 55.94
CA TYR A 302 1.83 -9.35 56.58
C TYR A 302 2.49 -10.72 56.73
N ASP A 303 2.56 -11.20 57.97
CA ASP A 303 3.09 -12.51 58.33
C ASP A 303 1.93 -13.44 58.72
N GLU A 304 1.79 -14.56 58.02
CA GLU A 304 0.76 -15.58 58.30
C GLU A 304 0.81 -16.06 59.76
N LYS A 305 2.02 -16.22 60.33
CA LYS A 305 2.21 -16.80 61.66
C LYS A 305 1.73 -15.87 62.78
N SER A 306 1.97 -14.57 62.62
CA SER A 306 1.53 -13.56 63.60
C SER A 306 0.06 -13.18 63.40
N GLY A 307 -0.46 -13.29 62.16
CA GLY A 307 -1.79 -12.80 61.81
C GLY A 307 -1.93 -11.28 61.87
N GLU A 308 -0.83 -10.55 62.08
CA GLU A 308 -0.79 -9.11 62.26
C GLU A 308 -0.07 -8.41 61.09
N LEU A 309 -0.41 -7.13 60.91
CA LEU A 309 0.27 -6.25 59.96
C LEU A 309 1.47 -5.62 60.68
N VAL A 310 2.68 -5.86 60.20
CA VAL A 310 3.89 -5.25 60.72
C VAL A 310 4.02 -3.84 60.15
N THR A 311 4.06 -2.84 61.03
CA THR A 311 4.07 -1.41 60.72
C THR A 311 5.33 -0.68 61.23
N SER A 312 6.39 -1.41 61.59
CA SER A 312 7.64 -0.85 62.13
C SER A 312 8.25 0.25 61.25
N ASP A 313 8.16 0.07 59.95
CA ASP A 313 8.76 0.94 58.93
C ASP A 313 7.70 1.77 58.19
N TYR A 314 6.58 2.04 58.86
CA TYR A 314 5.48 2.86 58.35
C TYR A 314 5.33 4.16 59.16
N ASP A 315 5.48 5.29 58.47
CA ASP A 315 5.25 6.61 59.04
C ASP A 315 3.75 7.00 58.91
N PRO A 316 3.05 7.31 60.03
CA PRO A 316 1.64 7.70 60.00
C PRO A 316 1.32 8.90 59.10
N LYS A 317 2.30 9.74 58.73
CA LYS A 317 2.08 10.90 57.84
C LYS A 317 1.50 10.54 56.47
N TYR A 318 1.69 9.30 56.00
CA TYR A 318 1.15 8.83 54.72
C TYR A 318 -0.34 8.47 54.79
N ALA A 319 -0.89 8.35 56.00
CA ALA A 319 -2.33 8.19 56.27
C ALA A 319 -3.02 7.14 55.37
N LEU A 320 -2.40 5.97 55.19
CA LEU A 320 -2.99 4.84 54.46
C LEU A 320 -4.09 4.16 55.29
N ASP A 321 -5.08 3.58 54.61
CA ASP A 321 -6.04 2.67 55.24
C ASP A 321 -5.38 1.31 55.51
N LEU A 322 -4.71 1.21 56.67
CA LEU A 322 -4.00 0.01 57.09
C LEU A 322 -4.92 -1.22 57.21
N SER A 323 -6.22 -1.02 57.48
CA SER A 323 -7.17 -2.14 57.51
C SER A 323 -7.39 -2.72 56.12
N LEU A 324 -7.52 -1.87 55.09
CA LEU A 324 -7.62 -2.32 53.71
C LEU A 324 -6.31 -2.91 53.21
N VAL A 325 -5.17 -2.29 53.54
CA VAL A 325 -3.83 -2.81 53.16
C VAL A 325 -3.61 -4.22 53.73
N LYS A 326 -4.01 -4.47 54.98
CA LYS A 326 -3.95 -5.81 55.58
C LYS A 326 -4.73 -6.84 54.78
N VAL A 327 -5.96 -6.52 54.36
CA VAL A 327 -6.80 -7.43 53.57
C VAL A 327 -6.19 -7.68 52.19
N ASP A 328 -5.68 -6.65 51.52
CA ASP A 328 -5.02 -6.81 50.22
C ASP A 328 -3.78 -7.72 50.31
N LEU A 329 -2.96 -7.57 51.35
CA LEU A 329 -1.79 -8.41 51.60
C LEU A 329 -2.19 -9.86 51.92
N GLN A 330 -3.25 -10.06 52.70
CA GLN A 330 -3.81 -11.38 53.00
C GLN A 330 -4.30 -12.09 51.73
N ASN A 331 -5.11 -11.40 50.92
CA ASN A 331 -5.66 -11.96 49.69
C ASN A 331 -4.54 -12.29 48.68
N THR A 332 -3.51 -11.44 48.61
CA THR A 332 -2.32 -11.67 47.79
C THR A 332 -1.52 -12.87 48.28
N LEU A 333 -1.27 -12.99 49.58
CA LEU A 333 -0.58 -14.14 50.17
C LEU A 333 -1.27 -15.46 49.78
N ILE A 334 -2.59 -15.51 49.91
CA ILE A 334 -3.37 -16.72 49.59
C ILE A 334 -3.27 -17.07 48.11
N TYR A 335 -3.37 -16.07 47.22
CA TYR A 335 -3.22 -16.29 45.79
C TYR A 335 -1.82 -16.83 45.43
N GLU A 336 -0.77 -16.23 46.00
CA GLU A 336 0.62 -16.65 45.79
C GLU A 336 0.90 -18.04 46.38
N GLU A 337 0.32 -18.39 47.53
CA GLU A 337 0.39 -19.75 48.08
C GLU A 337 -0.29 -20.77 47.16
N ILE A 338 -1.48 -20.46 46.64
CA ILE A 338 -2.19 -21.32 45.68
C ILE A 338 -1.36 -21.49 44.39
N ALA A 339 -0.75 -20.41 43.90
CA ALA A 339 0.12 -20.44 42.73
C ALA A 339 1.40 -21.27 42.98
N ALA A 340 1.96 -21.21 44.19
CA ALA A 340 3.17 -21.93 44.59
C ALA A 340 2.93 -23.43 44.93
N LEU A 341 1.68 -23.88 45.09
CA LEU A 341 1.37 -25.28 45.40
C LEU A 341 1.95 -26.25 44.35
N LYS A 342 2.52 -27.35 44.83
CA LYS A 342 2.93 -28.50 43.99
C LYS A 342 1.70 -29.27 43.49
N GLU A 343 1.85 -29.97 42.36
CA GLU A 343 0.75 -30.73 41.73
C GLU A 343 0.34 -31.98 42.55
N ASP A 344 1.25 -32.51 43.36
CA ASP A 344 1.00 -33.64 44.26
C ASP A 344 0.08 -33.24 45.42
N ASN A 345 -0.97 -34.03 45.66
CA ASN A 345 -2.01 -33.75 46.67
C ASN A 345 -2.60 -32.33 46.58
N PHE A 346 -2.61 -31.74 45.38
CA PHE A 346 -3.04 -30.36 45.16
C PHE A 346 -4.43 -30.05 45.74
N ARG A 347 -5.40 -30.97 45.59
CA ARG A 347 -6.77 -30.78 46.11
C ARG A 347 -6.82 -30.67 47.64
N GLU A 348 -6.05 -31.48 48.35
CA GLU A 348 -5.99 -31.46 49.82
C GLU A 348 -5.26 -30.22 50.32
N ASN A 349 -4.13 -29.89 49.71
CA ASN A 349 -3.35 -28.71 50.06
C ASN A 349 -4.14 -27.41 49.77
N LEU A 350 -4.82 -27.34 48.63
CA LEU A 350 -5.71 -26.23 48.28
C LEU A 350 -6.84 -26.10 49.30
N LYS A 351 -7.49 -27.22 49.66
CA LYS A 351 -8.54 -27.20 50.68
C LYS A 351 -8.02 -26.67 52.01
N SER A 352 -6.82 -27.08 52.43
CA SER A 352 -6.19 -26.57 53.67
C SER A 352 -6.01 -25.06 53.65
N ILE A 353 -5.53 -24.47 52.54
CA ILE A 353 -5.33 -23.01 52.40
C ILE A 353 -6.67 -22.28 52.39
N LEU A 354 -7.66 -22.80 51.67
CA LEU A 354 -8.99 -22.19 51.61
C LEU A 354 -9.72 -22.27 52.95
N ASP A 355 -9.56 -23.36 53.69
CA ASP A 355 -10.17 -23.51 55.02
C ASP A 355 -9.57 -22.54 56.05
N SER A 356 -8.26 -22.25 55.98
CA SER A 356 -7.59 -21.25 56.83
C SER A 356 -7.74 -19.79 56.37
N SER A 357 -8.34 -19.54 55.20
CA SER A 357 -8.49 -18.18 54.65
C SER A 357 -9.37 -17.26 55.52
N PRO A 358 -9.08 -15.95 55.58
CA PRO A 358 -9.78 -14.97 56.40
C PRO A 358 -11.18 -14.65 55.89
N GLU A 359 -12.00 -14.04 56.76
CA GLU A 359 -13.41 -13.72 56.49
C GLU A 359 -13.62 -12.93 55.18
N TYR A 360 -12.78 -11.93 54.91
CA TYR A 360 -12.90 -11.08 53.72
C TYR A 360 -12.51 -11.80 52.40
N PHE A 361 -11.92 -13.00 52.46
CA PHE A 361 -11.63 -13.84 51.28
C PHE A 361 -12.79 -14.80 50.93
N ALA A 362 -13.89 -14.79 51.70
CA ALA A 362 -14.99 -15.74 51.55
C ALA A 362 -15.57 -15.83 50.13
N GLY A 363 -15.68 -14.71 49.40
CA GLY A 363 -16.21 -14.70 48.03
C GLY A 363 -15.37 -15.51 47.03
N TYR A 364 -14.03 -15.41 47.14
CA TYR A 364 -13.10 -16.22 46.36
C TYR A 364 -13.14 -17.68 46.82
N LYS A 365 -13.08 -17.92 48.13
CA LYS A 365 -13.14 -19.25 48.75
C LYS A 365 -14.36 -20.05 48.26
N ASP A 366 -15.55 -19.49 48.37
CA ASP A 366 -16.81 -20.17 48.02
C ASP A 366 -16.89 -20.47 46.52
N SER A 367 -16.42 -19.54 45.68
CA SER A 367 -16.38 -19.70 44.23
C SER A 367 -15.40 -20.78 43.80
N ILE A 368 -14.19 -20.81 44.39
CA ILE A 368 -13.18 -21.83 44.11
C ILE A 368 -13.66 -23.20 44.60
N PHE A 369 -14.26 -23.29 45.80
CA PHE A 369 -14.81 -24.56 46.29
C PHE A 369 -15.93 -25.09 45.40
N LYS A 370 -16.85 -24.23 44.96
CA LYS A 370 -17.90 -24.59 44.02
C LYS A 370 -17.30 -25.13 42.72
N PHE A 371 -16.31 -24.44 42.16
CA PHE A 371 -15.64 -24.85 40.93
C PHE A 371 -14.92 -26.21 41.08
N VAL A 372 -14.20 -26.43 42.19
CA VAL A 372 -13.52 -27.70 42.48
C VAL A 372 -14.51 -28.87 42.60
N LYS A 373 -15.69 -28.61 43.19
CA LYS A 373 -16.76 -29.60 43.33
C LYS A 373 -17.40 -29.96 41.99
N GLU A 374 -17.68 -28.96 41.15
CA GLU A 374 -18.26 -29.13 39.81
C GLU A 374 -17.28 -29.80 38.84
N ASN A 375 -15.97 -29.61 39.04
CA ASN A 375 -14.89 -30.17 38.20
C ASN A 375 -14.07 -31.24 38.92
N SER A 376 -14.76 -32.20 39.55
CA SER A 376 -14.15 -33.31 40.29
C SER A 376 -13.32 -34.26 39.41
N SER A 377 -13.57 -34.29 38.10
CA SER A 377 -12.88 -35.15 37.12
C SER A 377 -11.54 -34.61 36.62
N LEU A 378 -11.22 -33.33 36.84
CA LEU A 378 -9.98 -32.73 36.36
C LEU A 378 -8.76 -33.28 37.13
N LYS A 379 -7.67 -33.54 36.39
CA LYS A 379 -6.35 -33.88 36.95
C LYS A 379 -5.75 -32.67 37.68
N SER A 380 -4.84 -32.89 38.62
CA SER A 380 -4.26 -31.83 39.47
C SER A 380 -3.66 -30.67 38.67
N LYS A 381 -2.91 -30.96 37.60
CA LYS A 381 -2.30 -29.94 36.73
C LYS A 381 -3.34 -29.06 36.05
N ASP A 382 -4.31 -29.66 35.37
CA ASP A 382 -5.36 -28.94 34.63
C ASP A 382 -6.27 -28.17 35.60
N LEU A 383 -6.54 -28.74 36.78
CA LEU A 383 -7.29 -28.10 37.83
C LEU A 383 -6.56 -26.86 38.36
N LYS A 384 -5.24 -26.93 38.58
CA LYS A 384 -4.45 -25.77 39.03
C LYS A 384 -4.54 -24.61 38.04
N ILE A 385 -4.34 -24.88 36.74
CA ILE A 385 -4.44 -23.85 35.67
C ILE A 385 -5.85 -23.24 35.65
N ALA A 386 -6.88 -24.09 35.71
CA ALA A 386 -8.26 -23.64 35.69
C ALA A 386 -8.64 -22.80 36.91
N ILE A 387 -8.12 -23.12 38.09
CA ILE A 387 -8.35 -22.35 39.33
C ILE A 387 -7.65 -21.00 39.28
N LEU A 388 -6.41 -20.93 38.77
CA LEU A 388 -5.71 -19.64 38.62
C LEU A 388 -6.45 -18.72 37.63
N ALA A 389 -6.91 -19.27 36.51
CA ALA A 389 -7.74 -18.53 35.54
C ALA A 389 -9.08 -18.08 36.14
N LEU A 390 -9.73 -18.93 36.96
CA LEU A 390 -10.93 -18.56 37.70
C LEU A 390 -10.65 -17.44 38.71
N ALA A 391 -9.56 -17.55 39.47
CA ALA A 391 -9.17 -16.56 40.46
C ALA A 391 -8.95 -15.20 39.80
N GLU A 392 -8.25 -15.13 38.66
CA GLU A 392 -8.08 -13.89 37.88
C GLU A 392 -9.41 -13.31 37.37
N LYS A 393 -10.32 -14.17 36.88
CA LYS A 393 -11.66 -13.73 36.47
C LYS A 393 -12.43 -13.13 37.65
N LEU A 394 -12.45 -13.82 38.80
CA LEU A 394 -13.08 -13.32 40.02
C LEU A 394 -12.42 -12.03 40.51
N ASN A 395 -11.10 -11.89 40.33
CA ASN A 395 -10.35 -10.69 40.68
C ASN A 395 -10.80 -9.49 39.85
N LYS A 396 -11.03 -9.70 38.55
CA LYS A 396 -11.62 -8.70 37.65
C LYS A 396 -13.05 -8.34 38.07
N ASP A 397 -13.86 -9.34 38.42
CA ASP A 397 -15.24 -9.10 38.89
C ASP A 397 -15.23 -8.29 40.20
N ALA A 398 -14.35 -8.61 41.14
CA ALA A 398 -14.17 -7.88 42.38
C ALA A 398 -13.71 -6.43 42.15
N PHE A 399 -12.78 -6.19 41.21
CA PHE A 399 -12.37 -4.85 40.79
C PHE A 399 -13.53 -4.03 40.22
N VAL A 400 -14.32 -4.61 39.30
CA VAL A 400 -15.48 -3.93 38.70
C VAL A 400 -16.51 -3.56 39.78
N ASN A 401 -16.82 -4.50 40.68
CA ASN A 401 -17.80 -4.28 41.73
C ASN A 401 -17.31 -3.31 42.81
N THR A 402 -16.02 -3.31 43.12
CA THR A 402 -15.37 -2.29 43.96
C THR A 402 -15.62 -0.90 43.39
N ASN A 403 -15.37 -0.69 42.10
CA ASN A 403 -15.59 0.61 41.45
C ASN A 403 -17.06 1.04 41.49
N LYS A 404 -18.00 0.11 41.25
CA LYS A 404 -19.45 0.41 41.28
C LYS A 404 -19.92 0.77 42.69
N LEU A 405 -19.51 0.01 43.70
CA LEU A 405 -19.84 0.28 45.10
C LEU A 405 -19.17 1.57 45.61
N GLN A 406 -17.95 1.87 45.17
CA GLN A 406 -17.28 3.14 45.46
C GLN A 406 -18.03 4.35 44.88
N GLY A 407 -18.74 4.19 43.76
CA GLY A 407 -19.55 5.23 43.13
C GLY A 407 -20.85 5.58 43.85
N ILE A 408 -21.30 4.77 44.81
CA ILE A 408 -22.49 5.04 45.62
C ILE A 408 -22.15 6.06 46.71
N ARG A 409 -23.02 7.05 46.91
CA ARG A 409 -22.81 8.10 47.94
C ARG A 409 -22.76 7.46 49.32
N SER A 410 -21.80 7.88 50.14
CA SER A 410 -21.60 7.32 51.48
C SER A 410 -22.83 7.49 52.39
N GLU A 411 -23.60 8.56 52.20
CA GLU A 411 -24.83 8.86 52.97
C GLU A 411 -25.98 7.90 52.66
N SER A 412 -26.18 7.55 51.38
CA SER A 412 -27.24 6.63 50.93
C SER A 412 -26.77 5.17 50.79
N PHE A 413 -25.53 4.88 51.18
CA PHE A 413 -24.89 3.59 50.91
C PHE A 413 -25.60 2.41 51.55
N CYS A 414 -26.25 2.58 52.70
CA CYS A 414 -26.98 1.47 53.32
C CYS A 414 -28.11 0.95 52.41
N GLU A 415 -28.96 1.83 51.89
CA GLU A 415 -30.07 1.43 51.02
C GLU A 415 -29.60 1.08 49.62
N ASP A 416 -28.83 1.97 48.98
CA ASP A 416 -28.40 1.82 47.59
C ASP A 416 -27.39 0.66 47.44
N GLY A 417 -26.46 0.52 48.38
CA GLY A 417 -25.46 -0.54 48.40
C GLY A 417 -26.08 -1.91 48.65
N LYS A 418 -27.02 -2.02 49.58
CA LYS A 418 -27.79 -3.26 49.79
C LYS A 418 -28.60 -3.62 48.56
N SER A 419 -29.33 -2.65 47.97
CA SER A 419 -30.11 -2.89 46.76
C SER A 419 -29.24 -3.37 45.59
N TYR A 420 -28.04 -2.81 45.46
CA TYR A 420 -27.06 -3.24 44.46
C TYR A 420 -26.62 -4.70 44.67
N LEU A 421 -26.24 -5.06 45.90
CA LEU A 421 -25.84 -6.43 46.25
C LEU A 421 -26.99 -7.43 46.05
N GLU A 422 -28.23 -7.04 46.32
CA GLU A 422 -29.39 -7.91 46.18
C GLU A 422 -29.76 -8.19 44.72
N LYS A 423 -29.72 -7.16 43.87
CA LYS A 423 -30.12 -7.24 42.45
C LYS A 423 -29.08 -7.92 41.56
N ASN A 424 -27.81 -7.89 41.94
CA ASN A 424 -26.73 -8.39 41.09
C ASN A 424 -26.52 -9.91 41.29
N LYS A 425 -27.02 -10.71 40.34
CA LYS A 425 -26.91 -12.17 40.34
C LYS A 425 -25.47 -12.69 40.18
N GLU A 426 -24.58 -11.91 39.59
CA GLU A 426 -23.18 -12.31 39.38
C GLU A 426 -22.36 -12.28 40.68
N LEU A 427 -22.95 -11.81 41.79
CA LEU A 427 -22.31 -11.68 43.10
C LEU A 427 -22.64 -12.80 44.08
N GLU A 428 -23.32 -13.87 43.68
CA GLU A 428 -23.88 -14.89 44.58
C GLU A 428 -22.89 -15.33 45.68
N SER A 429 -21.64 -15.67 45.32
CA SER A 429 -20.60 -16.10 46.28
C SER A 429 -20.06 -14.97 47.15
N PHE A 430 -19.90 -13.75 46.63
CA PHE A 430 -19.42 -12.61 47.41
C PHE A 430 -20.50 -12.04 48.35
N LYS A 431 -21.76 -12.10 47.93
CA LYS A 431 -22.92 -11.58 48.64
C LYS A 431 -23.23 -12.38 49.90
N ASN A 432 -23.07 -13.70 49.88
CA ASN A 432 -23.41 -14.56 51.01
C ASN A 432 -22.64 -14.20 52.29
N GLY A 433 -21.33 -13.92 52.18
CA GLY A 433 -20.51 -13.48 53.31
C GLY A 433 -20.90 -12.09 53.82
N ILE A 434 -21.28 -11.18 52.91
CA ILE A 434 -21.67 -9.81 53.25
C ILE A 434 -23.05 -9.77 53.93
N LEU A 435 -24.04 -10.43 53.33
CA LEU A 435 -25.42 -10.44 53.87
C LEU A 435 -25.54 -11.17 55.19
N LYS A 436 -24.69 -12.17 55.46
CA LYS A 436 -24.66 -12.83 56.78
C LYS A 436 -24.34 -11.85 57.91
N ASN A 437 -23.55 -10.82 57.61
CA ASN A 437 -23.12 -9.81 58.57
C ASN A 437 -23.93 -8.51 58.51
N LEU A 438 -24.83 -8.37 57.53
CA LEU A 438 -25.62 -7.17 57.27
C LEU A 438 -27.11 -7.43 57.48
N ASP A 439 -27.65 -6.89 58.57
CA ASP A 439 -29.09 -6.91 58.87
C ASP A 439 -29.62 -5.47 59.00
N GLY A 440 -30.50 -5.06 58.07
CA GLY A 440 -30.84 -3.64 57.91
C GLY A 440 -29.60 -2.78 57.63
N CYS A 441 -29.40 -1.71 58.42
CA CYS A 441 -28.18 -0.89 58.44
C CYS A 441 -27.24 -1.24 59.61
N LYS A 442 -27.34 -2.46 60.17
CA LYS A 442 -26.45 -2.93 61.24
C LYS A 442 -25.41 -3.88 60.67
N TRP A 443 -24.14 -3.62 60.98
CA TRP A 443 -23.02 -4.50 60.66
C TRP A 443 -22.65 -5.30 61.89
N LYS A 444 -22.76 -6.63 61.83
CA LYS A 444 -22.53 -7.55 62.96
C LYS A 444 -23.31 -7.12 64.23
N GLY A 445 -24.56 -6.67 64.04
CA GLY A 445 -25.45 -6.21 65.11
C GLY A 445 -25.19 -4.79 65.66
N LYS A 446 -24.15 -4.08 65.18
CA LYS A 446 -23.83 -2.70 65.58
C LYS A 446 -24.33 -1.69 64.56
N GLU A 447 -24.86 -0.56 65.02
CA GLU A 447 -25.14 0.58 64.14
C GLU A 447 -23.83 1.18 63.64
N ILE A 448 -23.77 1.45 62.34
CA ILE A 448 -22.56 1.90 61.64
C ILE A 448 -22.97 2.97 60.64
N SER A 449 -22.12 3.98 60.42
CA SER A 449 -22.40 5.01 59.41
C SER A 449 -22.33 4.40 58.00
N GLY A 450 -23.03 4.99 57.03
CA GLY A 450 -22.97 4.52 55.64
C GLY A 450 -21.55 4.55 55.04
N LYS A 451 -20.69 5.47 55.51
CA LYS A 451 -19.26 5.54 55.14
C LYS A 451 -18.46 4.34 55.68
N GLU A 452 -18.66 3.99 56.94
CA GLU A 452 -17.98 2.86 57.58
C GLU A 452 -18.52 1.52 57.04
N LEU A 453 -19.83 1.41 56.82
CA LEU A 453 -20.44 0.26 56.17
C LEU A 453 -19.86 0.04 54.76
N LYS A 454 -19.70 1.13 54.01
CA LYS A 454 -19.03 1.10 52.70
C LYS A 454 -17.60 0.58 52.80
N ALA A 455 -16.82 1.05 53.76
CA ALA A 455 -15.46 0.56 53.97
C ALA A 455 -15.44 -0.95 54.30
N GLU A 456 -16.36 -1.43 55.14
CA GLU A 456 -16.47 -2.86 55.49
C GLU A 456 -16.88 -3.73 54.30
N ILE A 457 -17.89 -3.33 53.53
CA ILE A 457 -18.33 -4.08 52.35
C ILE A 457 -17.24 -4.12 51.29
N LEU A 458 -16.52 -3.02 51.06
CA LEU A 458 -15.45 -2.96 50.06
C LEU A 458 -14.29 -3.92 50.37
N LYS A 459 -14.04 -4.28 51.64
CA LYS A 459 -13.02 -5.28 52.00
C LYS A 459 -13.32 -6.66 51.43
N TYR A 460 -14.59 -7.06 51.31
CA TYR A 460 -14.97 -8.33 50.66
C TYR A 460 -14.68 -8.35 49.16
N PHE A 461 -14.60 -7.18 48.54
CA PHE A 461 -14.24 -7.01 47.14
C PHE A 461 -12.78 -6.58 46.96
N SER A 462 -11.96 -6.65 48.02
CA SER A 462 -10.51 -6.47 47.92
C SER A 462 -9.98 -7.54 46.97
N TYR A 463 -9.46 -7.09 45.84
CA TYR A 463 -8.85 -7.92 44.83
C TYR A 463 -7.38 -8.12 45.16
N PHE A 464 -6.88 -9.35 44.97
CA PHE A 464 -5.47 -9.64 45.19
C PHE A 464 -4.63 -8.92 44.13
N LYS A 465 -3.41 -8.54 44.52
CA LYS A 465 -2.44 -7.85 43.67
C LYS A 465 -1.27 -8.80 43.50
N PRO A 466 -1.15 -9.49 42.35
CA PRO A 466 -0.06 -10.45 42.14
C PRO A 466 1.29 -9.85 42.49
N ALA A 467 2.18 -10.67 43.06
CA ALA A 467 3.52 -10.23 43.41
C ALA A 467 4.24 -9.66 42.18
N GLU A 468 5.12 -8.70 42.41
CA GLU A 468 5.93 -8.03 41.39
C GLU A 468 5.13 -7.19 40.37
N THR A 469 3.83 -6.98 40.61
CA THR A 469 3.02 -6.07 39.81
C THR A 469 2.91 -4.70 40.48
N ARG A 470 2.86 -3.65 39.65
CA ARG A 470 2.65 -2.28 40.11
C ARG A 470 1.18 -2.06 40.47
N HIS A 471 0.93 -1.52 41.65
CA HIS A 471 -0.38 -0.99 42.02
C HIS A 471 -0.27 0.39 42.70
N TYR A 472 -1.41 0.99 42.96
CA TYR A 472 -1.50 2.34 43.50
C TYR A 472 -2.22 2.36 44.84
N ARG A 473 -1.78 3.25 45.73
CA ARG A 473 -2.41 3.53 47.03
C ARG A 473 -2.78 5.00 47.13
N ARG A 474 -3.85 5.28 47.87
CA ARG A 474 -4.25 6.64 48.26
C ARG A 474 -4.23 6.76 49.77
N SER A 475 -3.92 7.94 50.27
CA SER A 475 -4.21 8.31 51.66
C SER A 475 -5.73 8.37 51.90
N VAL A 476 -6.12 8.33 53.16
CA VAL A 476 -7.54 8.33 53.60
C VAL A 476 -8.28 9.62 53.18
N ASP A 477 -7.58 10.76 53.06
CA ASP A 477 -8.14 12.01 52.53
C ASP A 477 -8.21 12.06 50.99
N GLY A 478 -7.61 11.07 50.31
CA GLY A 478 -7.56 10.95 48.86
C GLY A 478 -6.58 11.88 48.15
N LEU A 479 -5.78 12.68 48.87
CA LEU A 479 -4.85 13.67 48.29
C LEU A 479 -3.43 13.13 48.10
N GLY A 480 -2.98 12.27 49.01
CA GLY A 480 -1.71 11.54 48.96
C GLY A 480 -1.82 10.32 48.05
N HIS A 481 -0.84 10.15 47.17
CA HIS A 481 -0.79 9.07 46.20
C HIS A 481 0.56 8.37 46.25
N HIS A 482 0.53 7.04 46.14
CA HIS A 482 1.73 6.21 46.18
C HIS A 482 1.67 5.15 45.08
N VAL A 483 2.83 4.80 44.55
CA VAL A 483 3.05 3.59 43.75
C VAL A 483 3.58 2.53 44.69
N ALA A 484 3.10 1.29 44.59
CA ALA A 484 3.55 0.23 45.45
C ALA A 484 3.77 -1.06 44.67
N PHE A 485 4.68 -1.89 45.20
CA PHE A 485 4.99 -3.22 44.70
C PHE A 485 4.91 -4.21 45.86
N MET A 486 4.33 -5.38 45.61
CA MET A 486 4.30 -6.47 46.57
C MET A 486 5.35 -7.53 46.21
N LYS A 487 6.01 -8.10 47.21
CA LYS A 487 6.90 -9.25 47.08
C LYS A 487 6.45 -10.36 48.00
N TYR A 488 6.27 -11.55 47.47
CA TYR A 488 6.00 -12.75 48.24
C TYR A 488 7.32 -13.42 48.65
N LEU A 489 7.45 -13.76 49.93
CA LEU A 489 8.61 -14.43 50.52
C LEU A 489 8.21 -15.85 50.97
N PRO A 490 8.35 -16.88 50.11
CA PRO A 490 7.82 -18.22 50.38
C PRO A 490 8.37 -18.85 51.67
N ALA A 491 9.66 -18.67 51.95
CA ALA A 491 10.32 -19.25 53.12
C ALA A 491 9.77 -18.69 54.46
N LYS A 492 9.27 -17.45 54.44
CA LYS A 492 8.71 -16.78 55.61
C LYS A 492 7.18 -16.82 55.63
N LYS A 493 6.53 -17.23 54.53
CA LYS A 493 5.08 -17.09 54.31
C LYS A 493 4.59 -15.66 54.57
N GLN A 494 5.34 -14.72 54.01
CA GLN A 494 5.13 -13.30 54.24
C GLN A 494 4.97 -12.58 52.89
N VAL A 495 4.06 -11.62 52.83
CA VAL A 495 4.00 -10.65 51.72
C VAL A 495 4.44 -9.30 52.25
N VAL A 496 5.35 -8.65 51.55
CA VAL A 496 5.86 -7.31 51.87
C VAL A 496 5.47 -6.36 50.76
N GLU A 497 4.83 -5.23 51.11
CA GLU A 497 4.55 -4.11 50.22
C GLU A 497 5.55 -2.98 50.48
N LEU A 498 6.20 -2.51 49.41
CA LEU A 498 7.05 -1.32 49.44
C LEU A 498 6.37 -0.19 48.68
N GLY A 499 6.24 0.95 49.35
CA GLY A 499 5.63 2.15 48.81
C GLY A 499 6.63 3.17 48.32
N PHE A 500 6.33 3.81 47.19
CA PHE A 500 7.10 4.84 46.52
C PHE A 500 6.23 6.06 46.22
N SER A 501 6.85 7.22 46.04
CA SER A 501 6.15 8.47 45.73
C SER A 501 5.53 8.43 44.33
N TYR A 502 4.21 8.59 44.24
CA TYR A 502 3.54 8.73 42.94
C TYR A 502 3.94 10.01 42.20
N LYS A 503 4.29 11.08 42.92
CA LYS A 503 4.81 12.29 42.28
C LYS A 503 6.14 12.00 41.59
N LYS A 504 7.06 11.26 42.24
CA LYS A 504 8.34 10.85 41.63
C LYS A 504 8.12 9.96 40.41
N TYR A 505 7.14 9.06 40.43
CA TYR A 505 6.73 8.30 39.23
C TYR A 505 6.33 9.23 38.08
N ARG A 506 5.47 10.22 38.35
CA ARG A 506 5.06 11.20 37.34
C ARG A 506 6.23 12.05 36.85
N GLU A 507 7.16 12.43 37.72
CA GLU A 507 8.40 13.12 37.38
C GLU A 507 9.34 12.26 36.52
N PHE A 508 9.35 10.94 36.71
CA PHE A 508 10.12 10.00 35.88
C PHE A 508 9.56 9.91 34.45
N MET A 509 8.24 9.89 34.30
CA MET A 509 7.57 9.84 32.99
C MET A 509 7.60 11.18 32.24
N HIS A 510 7.58 12.28 32.99
CA HIS A 510 7.41 13.64 32.48
C HIS A 510 8.41 14.04 31.37
N PRO A 511 9.74 13.86 31.51
CA PRO A 511 10.71 14.25 30.47
C PRO A 511 10.48 13.54 29.13
N THR A 512 10.09 12.26 29.16
CA THR A 512 9.79 11.48 27.95
C THR A 512 8.58 12.07 27.24
N SER A 513 7.48 12.32 27.96
CA SER A 513 6.28 12.91 27.39
C SER A 513 6.51 14.35 26.89
N VAL A 514 7.30 15.17 27.60
CA VAL A 514 7.67 16.52 27.13
C VAL A 514 8.43 16.45 25.81
N LYS A 515 9.45 15.57 25.70
CA LYS A 515 10.20 15.38 24.44
C LYS A 515 9.28 14.97 23.30
N GLN A 516 8.37 14.03 23.53
CA GLN A 516 7.37 13.59 22.54
C GLN A 516 6.44 14.74 22.13
N THR A 517 5.97 15.56 23.08
CA THR A 517 5.15 16.75 22.78
C THR A 517 5.93 17.80 21.98
N ILE A 518 7.21 18.04 22.29
CA ILE A 518 8.05 18.95 21.50
C ILE A 518 8.21 18.42 20.06
N ILE A 519 8.48 17.12 19.89
CA ILE A 519 8.56 16.49 18.57
C ILE A 519 7.25 16.67 17.82
N LEU A 520 6.09 16.49 18.47
CA LEU A 520 4.78 16.75 17.86
C LEU A 520 4.64 18.19 17.38
N LEU A 521 5.01 19.18 18.20
CA LEU A 521 4.94 20.58 17.81
C LEU A 521 5.85 20.88 16.61
N VAL A 522 7.06 20.34 16.59
CA VAL A 522 7.99 20.47 15.45
C VAL A 522 7.40 19.83 14.20
N VAL A 523 6.87 18.61 14.29
CA VAL A 523 6.27 17.90 13.17
C VAL A 523 5.04 18.63 12.64
N ILE A 524 4.14 19.11 13.52
CA ILE A 524 3.00 19.93 13.13
C ILE A 524 3.47 21.22 12.44
N PHE A 525 4.49 21.89 12.96
CA PHE A 525 5.05 23.09 12.34
C PHE A 525 5.60 22.80 10.94
N VAL A 526 6.35 21.70 10.78
CA VAL A 526 6.88 21.27 9.47
C VAL A 526 5.72 21.02 8.49
N VAL A 527 4.69 20.29 8.91
CA VAL A 527 3.54 19.93 8.05
C VAL A 527 2.65 21.13 7.72
N LEU A 528 2.46 22.06 8.65
CA LEU A 528 1.56 23.21 8.45
C LEU A 528 2.25 24.43 7.84
N VAL A 529 3.57 24.56 7.96
CA VAL A 529 4.32 25.73 7.48
C VAL A 529 5.30 25.36 6.37
N LEU A 530 6.28 24.50 6.65
CA LEU A 530 7.36 24.21 5.69
C LEU A 530 6.84 23.43 4.47
N PHE A 531 5.98 22.44 4.70
CA PHE A 531 5.46 21.57 3.66
C PHE A 531 4.63 22.34 2.62
N PRO A 532 3.65 23.20 2.99
CA PRO A 532 2.98 24.06 2.01
C PRO A 532 3.92 25.04 1.29
N LEU A 533 4.93 25.59 1.96
CA LEU A 533 5.90 26.50 1.33
C LEU A 533 6.74 25.79 0.28
N PHE A 534 7.20 24.57 0.59
CA PHE A 534 7.93 23.71 -0.33
C PHE A 534 7.10 23.43 -1.59
N PHE A 535 5.88 22.89 -1.43
CA PHE A 535 5.00 22.58 -2.55
C PHE A 535 4.48 23.82 -3.29
N LYS A 536 4.39 24.98 -2.62
CA LYS A 536 4.09 26.23 -3.31
C LYS A 536 5.16 26.56 -4.34
N SER A 537 6.43 26.37 -3.99
CA SER A 537 7.56 26.65 -4.87
C SER A 537 7.76 25.55 -5.93
N SER A 538 7.66 24.27 -5.56
CA SER A 538 7.94 23.14 -6.46
C SER A 538 6.76 22.76 -7.35
N LEU A 539 5.51 22.98 -6.92
CA LEU A 539 4.33 22.50 -7.65
C LEU A 539 3.37 23.63 -8.04
N VAL A 540 2.91 24.44 -7.08
CA VAL A 540 1.85 25.43 -7.32
C VAL A 540 2.32 26.56 -8.24
N ASN A 541 3.50 27.12 -7.99
CA ASN A 541 4.04 28.23 -8.78
C ASN A 541 4.36 27.83 -10.23
N PRO A 542 5.03 26.70 -10.52
CA PRO A 542 5.22 26.22 -11.88
C PRO A 542 3.90 25.97 -12.62
N LEU A 543 2.91 25.33 -11.99
CA LEU A 543 1.58 25.12 -12.58
C LEU A 543 0.87 26.44 -12.90
N ASN A 544 0.92 27.42 -12.01
CA ASN A 544 0.34 28.75 -12.28
C ASN A 544 1.08 29.50 -13.39
N SER A 545 2.40 29.33 -13.50
CA SER A 545 3.20 29.94 -14.57
C SER A 545 2.82 29.33 -15.92
N LEU A 546 2.63 28.02 -15.97
CA LEU A 546 2.19 27.30 -17.15
C LEU A 546 0.75 27.70 -17.55
N LEU A 547 -0.17 27.76 -16.58
CA LEU A 547 -1.53 28.21 -16.82
C LEU A 547 -1.58 29.65 -17.37
N SER A 548 -0.78 30.55 -16.80
CA SER A 548 -0.66 31.92 -17.31
C SER A 548 -0.06 31.97 -18.70
N GLY A 549 0.91 31.11 -19.02
CA GLY A 549 1.49 30.99 -20.35
C GLY A 549 0.44 30.59 -21.39
N VAL A 550 -0.33 29.54 -21.09
CA VAL A 550 -1.45 29.08 -21.94
C VAL A 550 -2.47 30.19 -22.18
N GLU A 551 -2.83 30.93 -21.13
CA GLU A 551 -3.84 31.99 -21.22
C GLU A 551 -3.38 33.18 -22.09
N LYS A 552 -2.08 33.49 -22.10
CA LYS A 552 -1.49 34.51 -22.97
C LYS A 552 -1.41 34.06 -24.44
N VAL A 553 -1.03 32.81 -24.68
CA VAL A 553 -1.03 32.22 -26.04
C VAL A 553 -2.45 32.22 -26.63
N ASN A 554 -3.46 31.87 -25.83
CA ASN A 554 -4.87 31.96 -26.24
C ASN A 554 -5.34 33.39 -26.57
N LYS A 555 -4.65 34.42 -26.05
CA LYS A 555 -4.90 35.84 -26.39
C LYS A 555 -4.07 36.33 -27.57
N GLY A 556 -3.31 35.45 -28.23
CA GLY A 556 -2.51 35.75 -29.42
C GLY A 556 -1.07 36.19 -29.15
N ASP A 557 -0.61 36.18 -27.89
CA ASP A 557 0.76 36.49 -27.50
C ASP A 557 1.63 35.21 -27.59
N LEU A 558 2.48 35.15 -28.63
CA LEU A 558 3.37 34.03 -28.92
C LEU A 558 4.82 34.26 -28.47
N ASP A 559 5.10 35.37 -27.77
CA ASP A 559 6.42 35.67 -27.21
C ASP A 559 6.59 35.16 -25.78
N VAL A 560 5.58 34.46 -25.27
CA VAL A 560 5.57 33.86 -23.94
C VAL A 560 6.56 32.71 -23.82
N GLN A 561 7.33 32.74 -22.73
CA GLN A 561 8.14 31.62 -22.26
C GLN A 561 7.84 31.33 -20.79
N VAL A 562 7.61 30.06 -20.47
CA VAL A 562 7.39 29.57 -19.11
C VAL A 562 8.73 29.03 -18.56
N PRO A 563 9.26 29.57 -17.44
CA PRO A 563 10.55 29.15 -16.92
C PRO A 563 10.50 27.75 -16.32
N VAL A 564 11.44 26.88 -16.71
CA VAL A 564 11.61 25.52 -16.18
C VAL A 564 12.38 25.58 -14.86
N LYS A 565 11.66 25.43 -13.74
CA LYS A 565 12.24 25.51 -12.39
C LYS A 565 12.56 24.17 -11.75
N VAL A 566 11.95 23.10 -12.24
CA VAL A 566 12.05 21.73 -11.69
C VAL A 566 12.32 20.78 -12.86
N ARG A 567 13.09 19.70 -12.63
CA ARG A 567 13.39 18.67 -13.64
C ARG A 567 12.56 17.41 -13.42
N ASP A 568 11.26 17.60 -13.20
CA ASP A 568 10.26 16.56 -12.99
C ASP A 568 9.20 16.60 -14.12
N GLU A 569 8.07 15.91 -13.95
CA GLU A 569 6.98 15.89 -14.93
C GLU A 569 6.42 17.28 -15.23
N ILE A 570 6.46 18.21 -14.26
CA ILE A 570 6.00 19.58 -14.44
C ILE A 570 7.02 20.39 -15.24
N GLY A 571 8.31 20.16 -15.01
CA GLY A 571 9.40 20.68 -15.84
C GLY A 571 9.28 20.27 -17.29
N PHE A 572 9.08 18.96 -17.52
CA PHE A 572 8.87 18.41 -18.85
C PHE A 572 7.64 19.01 -19.55
N LEU A 573 6.55 19.24 -18.81
CA LEU A 573 5.36 19.90 -19.35
C LEU A 573 5.62 21.36 -19.74
N ALA A 574 6.43 22.09 -18.96
CA ALA A 574 6.84 23.46 -19.28
C ALA A 574 7.72 23.52 -20.54
N ASP A 575 8.68 22.60 -20.70
CA ASP A 575 9.51 22.49 -21.91
C ASP A 575 8.68 22.14 -23.15
N SER A 576 7.77 21.19 -23.01
CA SER A 576 6.85 20.79 -24.08
C SER A 576 5.95 21.95 -24.51
N PHE A 577 5.44 22.73 -23.54
CA PHE A 577 4.65 23.93 -23.80
C PHE A 577 5.45 24.99 -24.56
N ASN A 578 6.67 25.32 -24.10
CA ASN A 578 7.52 26.31 -24.77
C ASN A 578 7.86 25.91 -26.21
N SER A 579 8.14 24.62 -26.44
CA SER A 579 8.41 24.08 -27.77
C SER A 579 7.22 24.26 -28.70
N MET A 580 6.00 23.96 -28.23
CA MET A 580 4.77 24.17 -28.99
C MET A 580 4.55 25.65 -29.34
N VAL A 581 4.75 26.58 -28.40
CA VAL A 581 4.60 28.03 -28.65
C VAL A 581 5.60 28.50 -29.71
N SER A 582 6.84 28.01 -29.66
CA SER A 582 7.86 28.28 -30.67
C SER A 582 7.42 27.82 -32.06
N SER A 583 6.89 26.61 -32.19
CA SER A 583 6.40 26.08 -33.47
C SER A 583 5.23 26.89 -34.03
N ILE A 584 4.30 27.33 -33.17
CA ILE A 584 3.16 28.17 -33.59
C ILE A 584 3.65 29.55 -34.07
N LYS A 585 4.61 30.15 -33.36
CA LYS A 585 5.24 31.43 -33.75
C LYS A 585 5.93 31.33 -35.10
N GLN A 586 6.63 30.23 -35.35
CA GLN A 586 7.30 29.97 -36.62
C GLN A 586 6.28 29.82 -37.75
N ALA A 587 5.26 28.98 -37.59
CA ALA A 587 4.21 28.78 -38.59
C ALA A 587 3.48 30.09 -38.97
N ARG A 588 3.25 31.00 -37.99
CA ARG A 588 2.61 32.29 -38.25
C ARG A 588 3.51 33.24 -39.06
N ARG A 589 4.83 33.23 -38.81
CA ARG A 589 5.81 34.01 -39.59
C ARG A 589 5.86 33.51 -41.03
N GLU A 590 5.90 32.19 -41.22
CA GLU A 590 5.89 31.57 -42.55
C GLU A 590 4.61 31.94 -43.33
N LEU A 591 3.45 31.94 -42.69
CA LEU A 591 2.19 32.38 -43.31
C LEU A 591 2.17 33.87 -43.69
N GLN A 592 2.81 34.73 -42.91
CA GLN A 592 2.86 36.17 -43.17
C GLN A 592 3.86 36.50 -44.29
N ASP A 593 5.01 35.84 -44.33
CA ASP A 593 5.98 35.92 -45.43
C ASP A 593 5.40 35.39 -46.76
N TYR A 594 4.46 34.42 -46.69
CA TYR A 594 3.69 33.93 -47.84
C TYR A 594 2.65 34.94 -48.35
N ALA A 595 2.07 35.77 -47.47
CA ALA A 595 1.04 36.75 -47.83
C ALA A 595 1.64 38.04 -48.43
N GLU A 596 2.84 38.45 -48.01
CA GLU A 596 3.48 39.71 -48.44
C GLU A 596 4.18 39.63 -49.82
N ASN A 597 4.36 38.44 -50.39
CA ASN A 597 5.13 38.23 -51.64
C ASN A 597 4.30 37.64 -52.80
N LEU A 598 3.06 38.11 -52.97
CA LEU A 598 2.07 37.46 -53.85
C LEU A 598 2.29 37.67 -55.37
N GLU A 599 2.95 38.75 -55.81
CA GLU A 599 3.10 39.07 -57.25
C GLU A 599 4.45 38.68 -57.86
N GLU A 600 5.52 38.54 -57.07
CA GLU A 600 6.85 38.19 -57.61
C GLU A 600 7.05 36.66 -57.75
N LYS A 601 6.32 35.86 -56.95
CA LYS A 601 6.43 34.39 -56.89
C LYS A 601 5.67 33.62 -57.97
N VAL A 602 4.92 34.28 -58.86
CA VAL A 602 4.30 33.58 -60.00
C VAL A 602 5.38 33.07 -60.98
N LYS A 603 6.57 33.68 -60.99
CA LYS A 603 7.69 33.26 -61.84
C LYS A 603 8.60 32.21 -61.18
N GLU A 604 8.61 32.11 -59.85
CA GLU A 604 9.37 31.11 -59.07
C GLU A 604 8.60 29.79 -58.86
N ARG A 605 7.27 29.80 -59.00
CA ARG A 605 6.39 28.63 -58.80
C ARG A 605 6.67 27.45 -59.74
N THR A 606 7.45 27.63 -60.81
CA THR A 606 7.92 26.50 -61.63
C THR A 606 9.09 25.75 -60.98
N GLN A 607 9.80 26.38 -60.04
CA GLN A 607 10.94 25.82 -59.31
C GLN A 607 10.54 25.32 -57.90
N GLU A 608 9.58 25.98 -57.24
CA GLU A 608 9.04 25.60 -55.92
C GLU A 608 8.33 24.22 -55.92
N VAL A 609 7.75 23.81 -57.05
CA VAL A 609 7.14 22.47 -57.20
C VAL A 609 8.20 21.37 -57.09
N GLN A 610 9.45 21.63 -57.51
CA GLN A 610 10.55 20.68 -57.43
C GLN A 610 11.05 20.55 -55.97
N GLU A 611 11.15 21.66 -55.25
CA GLU A 611 11.64 21.69 -53.86
C GLU A 611 10.65 21.06 -52.87
N LYS A 612 9.34 21.29 -53.04
CA LYS A 612 8.33 20.60 -52.21
C LYS A 612 8.23 19.10 -52.53
N MET A 613 8.55 18.70 -53.75
CA MET A 613 8.68 17.27 -54.10
C MET A 613 9.85 16.62 -53.35
N GLU A 614 10.98 17.32 -53.20
CA GLU A 614 12.15 16.85 -52.43
C GLU A 614 11.91 16.82 -50.91
N GLU A 615 11.12 17.73 -50.36
CA GLU A 615 10.73 17.73 -48.94
C GLU A 615 9.74 16.59 -48.64
N VAL A 616 8.72 16.39 -49.47
CA VAL A 616 7.80 15.24 -49.36
C VAL A 616 8.56 13.92 -49.54
N GLN A 617 9.53 13.86 -50.46
CA GLN A 617 10.37 12.68 -50.64
C GLN A 617 11.25 12.41 -49.41
N ARG A 618 11.82 13.45 -48.78
CA ARG A 618 12.60 13.30 -47.54
C ARG A 618 11.75 12.87 -46.35
N LEU A 619 10.56 13.46 -46.16
CA LEU A 619 9.63 13.06 -45.11
C LEU A 619 9.11 11.64 -45.33
N LYS A 620 8.85 11.24 -46.58
CA LYS A 620 8.50 9.86 -46.93
C LYS A 620 9.63 8.89 -46.64
N VAL A 621 10.88 9.23 -46.98
CA VAL A 621 12.06 8.41 -46.65
C VAL A 621 12.23 8.28 -45.13
N GLN A 622 12.00 9.35 -44.36
CA GLN A 622 12.05 9.30 -42.90
C GLN A 622 10.93 8.41 -42.33
N GLN A 623 9.70 8.56 -42.82
CA GLN A 623 8.55 7.76 -42.41
C GLN A 623 8.70 6.28 -42.78
N ASP A 624 9.20 5.96 -43.98
CA ASP A 624 9.51 4.59 -44.40
C ASP A 624 10.66 4.01 -43.56
N GLY A 625 11.57 4.85 -43.05
CA GLY A 625 12.59 4.49 -42.07
C GLY A 625 12.00 4.10 -40.69
N ASP A 626 11.03 4.86 -40.19
CA ASP A 626 10.33 4.57 -38.93
C ASP A 626 9.44 3.32 -39.06
N TYR A 627 8.78 3.14 -40.22
CA TYR A 627 8.05 1.90 -40.54
C TYR A 627 8.99 0.70 -40.61
N PHE A 628 10.18 0.86 -41.20
CA PHE A 628 11.19 -0.19 -41.26
C PHE A 628 11.69 -0.57 -39.86
N LEU A 629 11.94 0.40 -38.98
CA LEU A 629 12.36 0.11 -37.61
C LEU A 629 11.28 -0.63 -36.83
N THR A 630 10.02 -0.23 -36.98
CA THR A 630 8.90 -0.88 -36.30
C THR A 630 8.70 -2.32 -36.82
N SER A 631 8.83 -2.54 -38.12
CA SER A 631 8.75 -3.90 -38.68
C SER A 631 9.90 -4.80 -38.20
N LEU A 632 11.10 -4.25 -38.00
CA LEU A 632 12.24 -4.98 -37.42
C LEU A 632 12.01 -5.39 -35.96
N LEU A 633 11.23 -4.61 -35.20
CA LEU A 633 10.86 -4.95 -33.82
C LEU A 633 9.71 -5.96 -33.76
N ALA A 634 8.75 -5.86 -34.69
CA ALA A 634 7.56 -6.71 -34.72
C ALA A 634 7.84 -8.11 -35.26
N LYS A 635 8.59 -8.25 -36.38
CA LYS A 635 8.82 -9.54 -37.07
C LYS A 635 9.39 -10.65 -36.17
N PRO A 636 10.37 -10.40 -35.27
CA PRO A 636 10.87 -11.42 -34.37
C PRO A 636 9.83 -11.95 -33.36
N LEU A 637 8.74 -11.21 -33.15
CA LEU A 637 7.67 -11.60 -32.23
C LEU A 637 6.62 -12.51 -32.90
N PHE A 638 6.56 -12.52 -34.23
CA PHE A 638 5.61 -13.29 -35.02
C PHE A 638 6.28 -14.58 -35.52
N TYR A 639 6.37 -15.60 -34.69
CA TYR A 639 7.11 -16.81 -35.03
C TYR A 639 6.30 -18.09 -34.82
N ASN A 640 6.68 -19.09 -35.63
CA ASN A 640 6.19 -20.45 -35.52
C ASN A 640 7.24 -21.28 -34.74
N ALA A 641 7.07 -21.45 -33.42
CA ALA A 641 7.98 -22.28 -32.61
C ALA A 641 7.41 -23.66 -32.31
N ASN A 642 6.36 -24.08 -33.01
CA ASN A 642 5.85 -25.43 -32.88
C ASN A 642 6.86 -26.45 -33.40
N LYS A 643 7.18 -27.45 -32.57
CA LYS A 643 8.08 -28.58 -32.84
C LYS A 643 7.37 -29.93 -32.68
N SER A 644 6.04 -29.93 -32.61
CA SER A 644 5.24 -31.15 -32.50
C SER A 644 5.40 -31.99 -33.77
N LYS A 645 5.47 -33.32 -33.59
CA LYS A 645 5.46 -34.28 -34.71
C LYS A 645 4.05 -34.69 -35.10
N LEU A 646 3.07 -34.43 -34.24
CA LEU A 646 1.68 -34.86 -34.39
C LEU A 646 0.74 -33.70 -34.75
N VAL A 647 1.15 -32.46 -34.50
CA VAL A 647 0.40 -31.25 -34.82
C VAL A 647 1.30 -30.37 -35.67
N ASN A 648 0.99 -30.20 -36.95
CA ASN A 648 1.70 -29.26 -37.82
C ASN A 648 1.03 -27.89 -37.74
N THR A 649 1.82 -26.82 -37.76
CA THR A 649 1.29 -25.46 -37.83
C THR A 649 2.01 -24.67 -38.90
N GLU A 650 1.26 -23.91 -39.69
CA GLU A 650 1.75 -23.04 -40.76
C GLU A 650 0.97 -21.72 -40.66
N PHE A 651 1.59 -20.60 -41.03
CA PHE A 651 0.83 -19.36 -41.15
C PHE A 651 1.31 -18.50 -42.31
N VAL A 652 0.36 -17.75 -42.85
CA VAL A 652 0.58 -16.67 -43.82
C VAL A 652 0.24 -15.37 -43.11
N LEU A 653 1.14 -14.40 -43.19
CA LEU A 653 0.97 -13.07 -42.62
C LEU A 653 1.34 -12.06 -43.71
N LYS A 654 0.36 -11.28 -44.18
CA LYS A 654 0.52 -10.25 -45.20
C LYS A 654 -0.05 -8.94 -44.69
N GLN A 655 0.85 -8.05 -44.30
CA GLN A 655 0.44 -6.73 -43.83
C GLN A 655 0.22 -5.79 -45.02
N LYS A 656 -0.84 -4.99 -44.95
CA LYS A 656 -1.33 -4.07 -45.98
C LYS A 656 -0.31 -3.01 -46.35
N LYS A 657 0.40 -2.44 -45.38
CA LYS A 657 1.41 -1.41 -45.67
C LYS A 657 2.70 -2.06 -46.12
N GLN A 658 2.86 -2.20 -47.43
CA GLN A 658 4.12 -2.58 -48.07
C GLN A 658 4.93 -1.34 -48.44
N PHE A 659 6.22 -1.37 -48.15
CA PHE A 659 7.14 -0.27 -48.44
C PHE A 659 8.55 -0.81 -48.69
N GLU A 660 9.37 -0.01 -49.35
CA GLU A 660 10.77 -0.32 -49.61
C GLU A 660 11.64 0.75 -48.96
N PHE A 661 12.55 0.34 -48.10
CA PHE A 661 13.49 1.26 -47.46
C PHE A 661 14.92 0.74 -47.65
N ARG A 662 15.76 1.54 -48.32
CA ARG A 662 17.17 1.23 -48.62
C ARG A 662 17.37 -0.14 -49.31
N GLY A 663 16.54 -0.45 -50.31
CA GLY A 663 16.64 -1.69 -51.09
C GLY A 663 16.09 -2.94 -50.38
N LYS A 664 15.40 -2.77 -49.24
CA LYS A 664 14.74 -3.85 -48.50
C LYS A 664 13.24 -3.65 -48.54
N HIS A 665 12.52 -4.62 -49.10
CA HIS A 665 11.07 -4.69 -49.00
C HIS A 665 10.66 -5.14 -47.59
N SER A 666 9.74 -4.40 -46.97
CA SER A 666 9.13 -4.78 -45.72
C SER A 666 7.65 -4.38 -45.70
N ASP A 667 6.95 -4.98 -44.76
CA ASP A 667 5.54 -4.83 -44.51
C ASP A 667 5.30 -4.52 -43.02
N LEU A 668 4.19 -3.85 -42.72
CA LEU A 668 3.83 -3.40 -41.37
C LEU A 668 2.30 -3.36 -41.20
N GLY A 669 1.77 -3.92 -40.11
CA GLY A 669 0.34 -3.92 -39.82
C GLY A 669 0.00 -4.54 -38.46
N GLY A 670 -1.30 -4.72 -38.20
CA GLY A 670 -1.89 -5.09 -36.91
C GLY A 670 -2.04 -6.58 -36.65
N ASP A 671 -1.85 -7.42 -37.67
CA ASP A 671 -2.03 -8.86 -37.54
C ASP A 671 -0.83 -9.56 -36.89
N ILE A 672 -1.11 -10.59 -36.10
CA ILE A 672 -0.09 -11.40 -35.40
C ILE A 672 -0.45 -12.89 -35.40
N CYS A 673 0.56 -13.72 -35.68
CA CYS A 673 0.51 -15.18 -35.52
C CYS A 673 1.63 -15.65 -34.60
N VAL A 674 1.30 -16.49 -33.61
CA VAL A 674 2.29 -17.10 -32.71
C VAL A 674 1.93 -18.56 -32.46
N THR A 675 2.92 -19.45 -32.52
CA THR A 675 2.76 -20.84 -32.10
C THR A 675 3.91 -21.29 -31.19
N GLY A 676 3.67 -22.30 -30.36
CA GLY A 676 4.71 -22.92 -29.55
C GLY A 676 4.22 -24.18 -28.84
N ASN A 677 5.11 -24.83 -28.07
CA ASN A 677 4.78 -26.06 -27.34
C ASN A 677 4.84 -25.84 -25.82
N LEU A 678 3.96 -26.54 -25.10
CA LEU A 678 3.81 -26.50 -23.66
C LEU A 678 3.74 -27.92 -23.08
N ARG A 679 4.07 -28.05 -21.79
CA ARG A 679 3.93 -29.29 -21.03
C ARG A 679 3.13 -29.00 -19.77
N LEU A 680 1.94 -29.57 -19.69
CA LEU A 680 1.01 -29.35 -18.57
C LEU A 680 0.76 -30.66 -17.81
N GLY A 681 0.76 -30.60 -16.48
CA GLY A 681 0.59 -31.73 -15.55
C GLY A 681 1.74 -31.81 -14.53
N THR A 682 1.92 -32.97 -13.92
CA THR A 682 2.98 -33.21 -12.93
C THR A 682 4.24 -33.77 -13.60
N PRO A 683 5.42 -33.72 -12.95
CA PRO A 683 6.65 -34.31 -13.49
C PRO A 683 6.52 -35.78 -13.91
N ASP A 684 5.66 -36.55 -13.23
CA ASP A 684 5.43 -37.97 -13.46
C ASP A 684 4.31 -38.26 -14.49
N SER A 685 3.43 -37.30 -14.78
CA SER A 685 2.28 -37.50 -15.69
C SER A 685 1.88 -36.22 -16.44
N TYR A 686 2.81 -35.63 -17.19
CA TYR A 686 2.53 -34.46 -18.01
C TYR A 686 2.08 -34.84 -19.42
N LYS A 687 1.29 -33.97 -20.04
CA LYS A 687 0.90 -34.04 -21.45
C LYS A 687 1.51 -32.88 -22.24
N ARG A 688 1.72 -33.11 -23.53
CA ARG A 688 2.24 -32.09 -24.46
C ARG A 688 1.10 -31.38 -25.18
N TYR A 689 1.24 -30.07 -25.27
CA TYR A 689 0.26 -29.21 -25.92
C TYR A 689 0.95 -28.32 -26.96
N THR A 690 0.28 -28.12 -28.09
CA THR A 690 0.62 -27.09 -29.07
C THR A 690 -0.29 -25.88 -28.84
N MET A 691 0.31 -24.72 -28.59
CA MET A 691 -0.38 -23.44 -28.52
C MET A 691 -0.36 -22.80 -29.90
N ALA A 692 -1.52 -22.33 -30.35
CA ALA A 692 -1.67 -21.57 -31.59
C ALA A 692 -2.52 -20.33 -31.33
N MET A 693 -2.04 -19.18 -31.80
CA MET A 693 -2.73 -17.91 -31.65
C MET A 693 -2.71 -17.14 -32.96
N ASN A 694 -3.87 -16.60 -33.31
CA ASN A 694 -4.02 -15.57 -34.33
C ASN A 694 -4.78 -14.38 -33.73
N GLY A 695 -4.36 -13.16 -34.07
CA GLY A 695 -5.00 -11.96 -33.57
C GLY A 695 -4.76 -10.76 -34.46
N ASP A 696 -5.61 -9.76 -34.30
CA ASP A 696 -5.64 -8.52 -35.08
C ASP A 696 -5.89 -7.33 -34.13
N ALA A 697 -4.94 -6.39 -34.14
CA ALA A 697 -4.94 -5.20 -33.31
C ALA A 697 -5.63 -4.02 -34.00
N MET A 698 -6.43 -3.27 -33.23
CA MET A 698 -7.19 -2.13 -33.73
C MET A 698 -6.28 -1.07 -34.41
N GLY A 699 -6.59 -0.78 -35.68
CA GLY A 699 -5.97 0.28 -36.47
C GLY A 699 -5.11 -0.28 -37.61
N LYS A 700 -4.82 0.55 -38.62
CA LYS A 700 -4.07 0.12 -39.81
C LYS A 700 -2.63 0.62 -39.78
N SER A 701 -1.71 -0.12 -40.41
CA SER A 701 -0.29 0.26 -40.53
C SER A 701 0.40 0.47 -39.17
N MET A 702 0.83 1.69 -38.83
CA MET A 702 1.62 1.96 -37.62
C MET A 702 0.83 1.83 -36.31
N GLN A 703 -0.46 2.18 -36.31
CA GLN A 703 -1.29 2.07 -35.10
C GLN A 703 -1.55 0.60 -34.77
N GLY A 704 -1.96 -0.20 -35.76
CA GLY A 704 -2.12 -1.65 -35.61
C GLY A 704 -0.80 -2.32 -35.21
N ALA A 705 0.32 -1.95 -35.85
CA ALA A 705 1.62 -2.52 -35.50
C ALA A 705 2.06 -2.25 -34.04
N GLY A 706 1.63 -1.12 -33.45
CA GLY A 706 1.83 -0.86 -32.03
C GLY A 706 1.11 -1.89 -31.15
N GLY A 707 -0.15 -2.20 -31.45
CA GLY A 707 -0.92 -3.22 -30.73
C GLY A 707 -0.40 -4.64 -30.95
N ALA A 708 -0.02 -4.99 -32.18
CA ALA A 708 0.58 -6.28 -32.51
C ALA A 708 1.93 -6.50 -31.77
N LEU A 709 2.75 -5.44 -31.66
CA LEU A 709 4.01 -5.49 -30.92
C LEU A 709 3.78 -5.71 -29.42
N VAL A 710 2.84 -4.99 -28.81
CA VAL A 710 2.47 -5.19 -27.39
C VAL A 710 2.00 -6.63 -27.16
N MET A 711 1.10 -7.12 -28.01
CA MET A 711 0.61 -8.49 -27.92
C MET A 711 1.74 -9.52 -28.06
N GLY A 712 2.61 -9.34 -29.05
CA GLY A 712 3.76 -10.21 -29.28
C GLY A 712 4.72 -10.26 -28.10
N VAL A 713 5.01 -9.12 -27.46
CA VAL A 713 5.87 -9.06 -26.25
C VAL A 713 5.22 -9.80 -25.07
N VAL A 714 3.92 -9.57 -24.83
CA VAL A 714 3.18 -10.22 -23.74
C VAL A 714 3.14 -11.74 -23.94
N MET A 715 2.74 -12.19 -25.13
CA MET A 715 2.65 -13.61 -25.45
C MET A 715 4.00 -14.31 -25.40
N ASN A 716 5.06 -13.66 -25.88
CA ASN A 716 6.40 -14.23 -25.78
C ASN A 716 6.90 -14.31 -24.35
N SER A 717 6.55 -13.35 -23.50
CA SER A 717 6.86 -13.41 -22.08
C SER A 717 6.12 -14.56 -21.39
N ILE A 718 4.83 -14.73 -21.68
CA ILE A 718 4.02 -15.86 -21.19
C ILE A 718 4.61 -17.19 -21.64
N MET A 719 4.93 -17.33 -22.93
CA MET A 719 5.51 -18.55 -23.49
C MET A 719 6.91 -18.84 -22.96
N ALA A 720 7.76 -17.82 -22.81
CA ALA A 720 9.07 -17.99 -22.20
C ALA A 720 8.96 -18.49 -20.75
N ARG A 721 8.07 -17.91 -19.92
CA ARG A 721 7.87 -18.38 -18.53
C ARG A 721 7.23 -19.77 -18.46
N SER A 722 6.41 -20.11 -19.46
CA SER A 722 5.66 -21.35 -19.50
C SER A 722 6.43 -22.53 -20.11
N ALA A 723 7.37 -22.27 -21.04
CA ALA A 723 8.08 -23.29 -21.82
C ALA A 723 9.62 -23.29 -21.65
N ALA A 724 10.22 -22.30 -20.98
CA ALA A 724 11.68 -22.24 -20.82
C ALA A 724 12.24 -23.50 -20.13
N ASN A 725 13.42 -23.93 -20.58
CA ASN A 725 14.16 -25.07 -20.02
C ASN A 725 13.36 -26.39 -19.93
N ASN A 726 12.44 -26.65 -20.88
CA ASN A 726 11.58 -27.84 -20.87
C ASN A 726 10.73 -28.01 -19.60
N ARG A 727 10.40 -26.90 -18.93
CA ARG A 727 9.59 -26.88 -17.71
C ARG A 727 8.24 -27.57 -17.92
N ILE A 728 7.81 -28.29 -16.89
CA ILE A 728 6.46 -28.86 -16.78
C ILE A 728 5.67 -27.96 -15.82
N LEU A 729 4.51 -27.50 -16.25
CA LEU A 729 3.63 -26.67 -15.44
C LEU A 729 2.53 -27.53 -14.82
N ASP A 730 2.45 -27.54 -13.49
CA ASP A 730 1.37 -28.19 -12.75
C ASP A 730 0.08 -27.36 -12.83
N LYS A 731 -0.54 -27.37 -14.02
CA LYS A 731 -1.77 -26.65 -14.37
C LYS A 731 -2.58 -27.45 -15.36
N THR A 732 -3.89 -27.23 -15.37
CA THR A 732 -4.77 -27.72 -16.43
C THR A 732 -4.79 -26.77 -17.65
N PRO A 733 -5.18 -27.25 -18.84
CA PRO A 733 -5.36 -26.40 -20.02
C PRO A 733 -6.30 -25.22 -19.79
N VAL A 734 -7.36 -25.43 -19.01
CA VAL A 734 -8.38 -24.42 -18.70
C VAL A 734 -7.81 -23.34 -17.78
N GLU A 735 -7.06 -23.72 -16.75
CA GLU A 735 -6.41 -22.77 -15.85
C GLU A 735 -5.38 -21.91 -16.59
N TRP A 736 -4.55 -22.54 -17.43
CA TRP A 736 -3.54 -21.81 -18.19
C TRP A 736 -4.16 -20.79 -19.15
N LEU A 737 -5.16 -21.19 -19.95
CA LEU A 737 -5.86 -20.27 -20.85
C LEU A 737 -6.59 -19.14 -20.11
N SER A 738 -7.11 -19.41 -18.91
CA SER A 738 -7.76 -18.38 -18.09
C SER A 738 -6.77 -17.33 -17.60
N GLU A 739 -5.58 -17.75 -17.18
CA GLU A 739 -4.50 -16.82 -16.79
C GLU A 739 -4.00 -15.99 -17.97
N VAL A 740 -3.83 -16.63 -19.13
CA VAL A 740 -3.45 -15.97 -20.38
C VAL A 740 -4.46 -14.88 -20.74
N TYR A 741 -5.75 -15.20 -20.70
CA TYR A 741 -6.82 -14.22 -20.91
C TYR A 741 -6.72 -13.05 -19.95
N GLN A 742 -6.61 -13.29 -18.64
CA GLN A 742 -6.55 -12.23 -17.64
C GLN A 742 -5.32 -11.32 -17.80
N GLU A 743 -4.15 -11.91 -18.10
CA GLU A 743 -2.91 -11.16 -18.30
C GLU A 743 -3.00 -10.25 -19.54
N ILE A 744 -3.41 -10.79 -20.68
CA ILE A 744 -3.55 -10.01 -21.92
C ILE A 744 -4.67 -8.96 -21.77
N HIS A 745 -5.83 -9.38 -21.27
CA HIS A 745 -6.97 -8.49 -21.09
C HIS A 745 -6.63 -7.31 -20.17
N SER A 746 -5.91 -7.55 -19.07
CA SER A 746 -5.47 -6.49 -18.15
C SER A 746 -4.51 -5.50 -18.81
N VAL A 747 -3.56 -5.99 -19.62
CA VAL A 747 -2.64 -5.14 -20.40
C VAL A 747 -3.44 -4.26 -21.35
N PHE A 748 -4.34 -4.84 -22.15
CA PHE A 748 -5.10 -4.05 -23.12
C PHE A 748 -6.13 -3.12 -22.47
N LYS A 749 -6.69 -3.50 -21.31
CA LYS A 749 -7.58 -2.63 -20.52
C LYS A 749 -6.88 -1.36 -20.03
N SER A 750 -5.56 -1.41 -19.81
CA SER A 750 -4.77 -0.24 -19.41
C SER A 750 -4.74 0.88 -20.47
N PHE A 751 -5.02 0.55 -21.75
CA PHE A 751 -5.16 1.53 -22.82
C PHE A 751 -6.52 2.25 -22.81
N ASN A 752 -7.44 1.92 -21.90
CA ASN A 752 -8.75 2.57 -21.73
C ASN A 752 -9.55 2.72 -23.06
N GLY A 753 -9.53 1.68 -23.90
CA GLY A 753 -10.24 1.66 -25.18
C GLY A 753 -9.53 2.40 -26.33
N SER A 754 -8.36 3.02 -26.10
CA SER A 754 -7.54 3.61 -27.18
C SER A 754 -6.83 2.57 -28.04
N MET A 755 -6.65 1.35 -27.52
CA MET A 755 -6.16 0.19 -28.23
C MET A 755 -6.90 -1.05 -27.72
N VAL A 756 -7.41 -1.86 -28.65
CA VAL A 756 -8.06 -3.16 -28.37
C VAL A 756 -7.54 -4.18 -29.38
N ILE A 757 -7.64 -5.46 -29.07
CA ILE A 757 -7.18 -6.54 -29.95
C ILE A 757 -8.21 -7.66 -30.01
N SER A 758 -8.52 -8.12 -31.21
CA SER A 758 -9.25 -9.37 -31.42
C SER A 758 -8.23 -10.51 -31.43
N ALA A 759 -8.52 -11.63 -30.78
CA ALA A 759 -7.63 -12.77 -30.81
C ALA A 759 -8.35 -14.08 -30.53
N THR A 760 -7.86 -15.15 -31.13
CA THR A 760 -8.25 -16.52 -30.83
C THR A 760 -7.02 -17.32 -30.40
N ILE A 761 -7.13 -18.05 -29.29
CA ILE A 761 -6.02 -18.80 -28.70
C ILE A 761 -6.46 -20.24 -28.45
N PHE A 762 -5.75 -21.16 -29.09
CA PHE A 762 -5.96 -22.60 -28.99
C PHE A 762 -4.82 -23.26 -28.23
N LEU A 763 -5.19 -24.26 -27.42
CA LEU A 763 -4.29 -25.19 -26.78
C LEU A 763 -4.69 -26.62 -27.14
N ILE A 764 -3.83 -27.30 -27.89
CA ILE A 764 -4.15 -28.56 -28.58
C ILE A 764 -3.30 -29.67 -27.98
N GLU A 765 -3.94 -30.68 -27.38
CA GLU A 765 -3.26 -31.85 -26.83
C GLU A 765 -2.70 -32.71 -27.97
N GLU A 766 -1.37 -32.91 -28.01
CA GLU A 766 -0.69 -33.50 -29.18
C GLU A 766 -1.08 -34.96 -29.46
N GLU A 767 -1.46 -35.73 -28.44
CA GLU A 767 -1.75 -37.17 -28.57
C GLU A 767 -3.21 -37.45 -28.94
N THR A 768 -4.14 -36.71 -28.34
CA THR A 768 -5.59 -36.96 -28.46
C THR A 768 -6.30 -36.02 -29.42
N GLY A 769 -5.68 -34.89 -29.80
CA GLY A 769 -6.34 -33.88 -30.62
C GLY A 769 -7.37 -33.05 -29.85
N LYS A 770 -7.47 -33.22 -28.52
CA LYS A 770 -8.36 -32.43 -27.68
C LYS A 770 -7.88 -30.98 -27.61
N CYS A 771 -8.72 -30.08 -28.07
CA CYS A 771 -8.50 -28.64 -28.12
C CYS A 771 -9.24 -27.96 -26.96
N SER A 772 -8.58 -27.01 -26.29
CA SER A 772 -9.22 -26.03 -25.40
C SER A 772 -8.92 -24.64 -25.96
N TYR A 773 -9.90 -23.76 -26.09
CA TYR A 773 -9.70 -22.46 -26.72
C TYR A 773 -10.69 -21.40 -26.23
N PHE A 774 -10.37 -20.14 -26.51
CA PHE A 774 -11.33 -19.03 -26.46
C PHE A 774 -11.12 -18.12 -27.67
N ASN A 775 -12.19 -17.45 -28.10
CA ASN A 775 -12.17 -16.49 -29.20
C ASN A 775 -12.75 -15.17 -28.68
N ALA A 776 -11.92 -14.12 -28.68
CA ALA A 776 -12.26 -12.76 -28.24
C ALA A 776 -12.59 -11.87 -29.45
N GLU A 777 -13.85 -11.96 -29.92
CA GLU A 777 -14.41 -11.18 -31.04
C GLU A 777 -13.50 -11.15 -32.28
N HIS A 778 -12.84 -12.28 -32.55
CA HIS A 778 -12.03 -12.54 -33.73
C HIS A 778 -12.85 -13.39 -34.72
N PRO A 779 -12.61 -13.34 -36.04
CA PRO A 779 -13.40 -14.09 -37.00
C PRO A 779 -13.43 -15.59 -36.67
N PHE A 780 -14.58 -16.22 -36.93
CA PHE A 780 -14.82 -17.60 -36.53
C PHE A 780 -13.80 -18.55 -37.16
N THR A 781 -13.34 -19.49 -36.35
CA THR A 781 -12.37 -20.51 -36.72
C THR A 781 -13.01 -21.47 -37.71
N VAL A 782 -12.32 -21.78 -38.81
CA VAL A 782 -12.82 -22.72 -39.81
C VAL A 782 -12.24 -24.10 -39.55
N LEU A 783 -13.12 -25.09 -39.41
CA LEU A 783 -12.79 -26.50 -39.44
C LEU A 783 -12.98 -27.03 -40.86
N TYR A 784 -11.91 -27.55 -41.44
CA TYR A 784 -11.95 -28.29 -42.69
C TYR A 784 -11.81 -29.79 -42.41
N ARG A 785 -12.88 -30.55 -42.68
CA ARG A 785 -12.98 -31.99 -42.42
C ARG A 785 -13.71 -32.67 -43.57
N ASP A 786 -13.16 -33.80 -44.03
CA ASP A 786 -13.75 -34.63 -45.08
C ASP A 786 -14.14 -33.85 -46.36
N GLY A 787 -13.34 -32.84 -46.73
CA GLY A 787 -13.57 -32.03 -47.93
C GLY A 787 -14.55 -30.87 -47.75
N LYS A 788 -15.09 -30.64 -46.54
CA LYS A 788 -16.04 -29.56 -46.25
C LYS A 788 -15.48 -28.58 -45.21
N ALA A 789 -15.78 -27.29 -45.40
CA ALA A 789 -15.44 -26.24 -44.44
C ALA A 789 -16.67 -25.79 -43.64
N SER A 790 -16.52 -25.63 -42.33
CA SER A 790 -17.57 -25.10 -41.44
C SER A 790 -16.97 -24.24 -40.34
N PHE A 791 -17.70 -23.23 -39.88
CA PHE A 791 -17.31 -22.48 -38.67
C PHE A 791 -17.43 -23.35 -37.42
N LEU A 792 -16.47 -23.20 -36.51
CA LEU A 792 -16.43 -23.91 -35.24
C LEU A 792 -17.32 -23.23 -34.19
N GLU A 793 -17.40 -21.91 -34.22
CA GLU A 793 -18.22 -21.08 -33.34
C GLU A 793 -19.62 -20.84 -33.93
N GLU A 794 -20.64 -20.82 -33.07
CA GLU A 794 -22.06 -20.60 -33.46
C GLU A 794 -22.54 -19.15 -33.23
N GLY A 795 -21.70 -18.29 -32.66
CA GLY A 795 -22.04 -16.90 -32.34
C GLY A 795 -20.97 -16.18 -31.51
N LEU A 796 -21.14 -14.87 -31.32
CA LEU A 796 -20.25 -14.03 -30.50
C LEU A 796 -20.36 -14.40 -29.01
N GLN A 797 -19.23 -14.65 -28.35
CA GLN A 797 -19.18 -15.17 -26.97
C GLN A 797 -18.26 -14.40 -26.03
N LEU A 798 -17.43 -13.50 -26.55
CA LEU A 798 -16.51 -12.68 -25.77
C LEU A 798 -16.14 -11.44 -26.59
N ARG A 799 -16.09 -10.27 -25.96
CA ARG A 799 -15.65 -9.02 -26.61
C ARG A 799 -14.14 -8.99 -26.84
N LYS A 800 -13.69 -8.11 -27.75
CA LYS A 800 -12.25 -7.83 -27.97
C LYS A 800 -11.52 -7.58 -26.65
N LEU A 801 -10.27 -8.05 -26.56
CA LEU A 801 -9.45 -7.87 -25.37
C LEU A 801 -9.16 -6.38 -25.14
N GLY A 802 -9.39 -5.92 -23.91
CA GLY A 802 -9.32 -4.50 -23.52
C GLY A 802 -10.67 -3.80 -23.34
N LEU A 803 -11.78 -4.44 -23.73
CA LEU A 803 -13.15 -3.94 -23.49
C LEU A 803 -13.87 -4.78 -22.43
N ASP A 804 -14.73 -4.14 -21.62
CA ASP A 804 -15.61 -4.87 -20.72
C ASP A 804 -16.61 -5.72 -21.54
N SER A 805 -16.71 -7.01 -21.23
CA SER A 805 -17.57 -7.97 -21.93
C SER A 805 -18.87 -8.20 -21.14
N GLU A 806 -20.00 -8.15 -21.84
CA GLU A 806 -21.31 -8.56 -21.31
C GLU A 806 -21.47 -10.09 -21.20
N PHE A 807 -20.57 -10.84 -21.82
CA PHE A 807 -20.49 -12.30 -21.74
C PHE A 807 -19.43 -12.73 -20.71
N ASP A 808 -19.75 -13.74 -19.90
CA ASP A 808 -18.79 -14.35 -18.99
C ASP A 808 -17.70 -15.10 -19.76
N PHE A 809 -16.44 -14.92 -19.34
CA PHE A 809 -15.31 -15.63 -19.95
C PHE A 809 -15.44 -17.15 -19.75
N GLN A 810 -15.48 -17.89 -20.86
CA GLN A 810 -15.58 -19.36 -20.87
C GLN A 810 -14.61 -19.95 -21.89
N ILE A 811 -14.01 -21.09 -21.52
CA ILE A 811 -13.12 -21.85 -22.40
C ILE A 811 -13.92 -22.97 -23.04
N ARG A 812 -13.84 -23.06 -24.37
CA ARG A 812 -14.50 -24.07 -25.17
C ARG A 812 -13.57 -25.26 -25.38
N THR A 813 -14.16 -26.44 -25.50
CA THR A 813 -13.42 -27.66 -25.82
C THR A 813 -13.98 -28.30 -27.07
N PHE A 814 -13.08 -28.75 -27.94
CA PHE A 814 -13.40 -29.44 -29.19
C PHE A 814 -12.36 -30.56 -29.40
N GLU A 815 -12.64 -31.54 -30.27
CA GLU A 815 -11.73 -32.66 -30.53
C GLU A 815 -11.45 -32.80 -32.02
N LEU A 816 -10.15 -32.74 -32.37
CA LEU A 816 -9.65 -32.94 -33.72
C LEU A 816 -9.54 -34.44 -34.03
N LYS A 817 -10.00 -34.80 -35.23
CA LYS A 817 -9.79 -36.10 -35.86
C LYS A 817 -8.53 -36.04 -36.72
N LYS A 818 -7.91 -37.19 -36.90
CA LYS A 818 -6.76 -37.34 -37.79
C LYS A 818 -7.11 -36.85 -39.21
N GLY A 819 -6.29 -35.96 -39.75
CA GLY A 819 -6.50 -35.31 -41.05
C GLY A 819 -7.33 -34.03 -41.01
N ASP A 820 -7.83 -33.61 -39.84
CA ASP A 820 -8.50 -32.32 -39.71
C ASP A 820 -7.52 -31.16 -39.86
N VAL A 821 -8.03 -30.08 -40.45
CA VAL A 821 -7.33 -28.80 -40.56
C VAL A 821 -8.18 -27.71 -39.90
N LEU A 822 -7.59 -27.01 -38.93
CA LEU A 822 -8.13 -25.77 -38.37
C LEU A 822 -7.48 -24.57 -39.05
N ILE A 823 -8.28 -23.58 -39.40
CA ILE A 823 -7.82 -22.32 -39.99
C ILE A 823 -8.36 -21.17 -39.15
N LEU A 824 -7.46 -20.44 -38.51
CA LEU A 824 -7.71 -19.23 -37.76
C LEU A 824 -7.28 -18.06 -38.65
N GLY A 825 -8.06 -16.99 -38.74
CA GLY A 825 -7.66 -15.86 -39.58
C GLY A 825 -8.37 -14.56 -39.23
N SER A 826 -7.70 -13.45 -39.54
CA SER A 826 -8.20 -12.09 -39.35
C SER A 826 -9.32 -11.72 -40.31
N ASP A 827 -9.98 -10.60 -40.05
CA ASP A 827 -11.10 -10.07 -40.85
C ASP A 827 -10.66 -9.65 -42.26
N GLY A 828 -9.36 -9.43 -42.48
CA GLY A 828 -8.77 -9.27 -43.82
C GLY A 828 -9.09 -10.41 -44.80
N ARG A 829 -9.46 -11.60 -44.32
CA ARG A 829 -9.92 -12.71 -45.17
C ARG A 829 -11.30 -12.47 -45.81
N ASP A 830 -12.10 -11.58 -45.20
CA ASP A 830 -13.47 -11.25 -45.57
C ASP A 830 -13.56 -9.82 -46.19
N ASP A 831 -12.61 -8.93 -45.86
CA ASP A 831 -12.49 -7.52 -46.31
C ASP A 831 -11.97 -7.35 -47.76
N ILE A 832 -12.72 -7.88 -48.72
CA ILE A 832 -12.37 -7.88 -50.15
C ILE A 832 -13.17 -6.79 -50.90
N ASP A 833 -12.47 -5.92 -51.64
CA ASP A 833 -13.09 -4.99 -52.60
C ASP A 833 -13.38 -5.70 -53.91
N LEU A 834 -14.66 -5.91 -54.20
CA LEU A 834 -15.15 -6.64 -55.38
C LEU A 834 -15.15 -5.77 -56.66
N THR A 835 -15.04 -4.44 -56.52
CA THR A 835 -15.08 -3.49 -57.65
C THR A 835 -13.90 -2.50 -57.60
N PRO A 836 -12.64 -2.97 -57.60
CA PRO A 836 -11.45 -2.13 -57.41
C PRO A 836 -11.23 -1.09 -58.53
N GLU A 837 -11.83 -1.31 -59.71
CA GLU A 837 -11.73 -0.41 -60.87
C GLU A 837 -12.85 0.65 -60.93
N GLU A 838 -13.84 0.60 -60.04
CA GLU A 838 -14.97 1.55 -60.02
C GLU A 838 -14.76 2.68 -59.00
N THR A 839 -15.42 3.82 -59.23
CA THR A 839 -15.35 4.98 -58.33
C THR A 839 -16.08 4.77 -57.00
N VAL A 840 -16.97 3.78 -56.93
CA VAL A 840 -17.68 3.36 -55.73
C VAL A 840 -17.24 1.93 -55.41
N ARG A 841 -16.68 1.73 -54.22
CA ARG A 841 -16.16 0.43 -53.77
C ARG A 841 -17.29 -0.42 -53.20
N THR A 842 -17.34 -1.70 -53.58
CA THR A 842 -18.28 -2.68 -53.03
C THR A 842 -17.49 -3.70 -52.22
N ILE A 843 -17.65 -3.69 -50.90
CA ILE A 843 -16.99 -4.65 -50.00
C ILE A 843 -17.81 -5.94 -49.94
N ASN A 844 -17.14 -7.08 -49.87
CA ASN A 844 -17.78 -8.38 -49.68
C ASN A 844 -18.61 -8.44 -48.39
N GLU A 845 -19.89 -8.81 -48.50
CA GLU A 845 -20.82 -9.02 -47.38
C GLU A 845 -21.19 -10.51 -47.20
N ASP A 846 -20.64 -11.42 -48.02
CA ASP A 846 -20.92 -12.85 -47.94
C ASP A 846 -20.01 -13.54 -46.92
N GLU A 847 -20.53 -13.73 -45.71
CA GLU A 847 -19.86 -14.39 -44.58
C GLU A 847 -19.45 -15.86 -44.87
N ASN A 848 -20.02 -16.50 -45.90
CA ASN A 848 -19.67 -17.88 -46.28
C ASN A 848 -18.67 -17.94 -47.45
N LEU A 849 -18.23 -16.80 -47.97
CA LEU A 849 -17.24 -16.77 -49.05
C LEU A 849 -15.92 -17.42 -48.63
N PHE A 850 -15.45 -17.14 -47.42
CA PHE A 850 -14.22 -17.73 -46.91
C PHE A 850 -14.30 -19.26 -46.79
N LEU A 851 -15.43 -19.83 -46.36
CA LEU A 851 -15.62 -21.29 -46.32
C LEU A 851 -15.45 -21.93 -47.71
N ARG A 852 -16.01 -21.32 -48.75
CA ARG A 852 -15.85 -21.81 -50.14
C ARG A 852 -14.40 -21.70 -50.61
N ASN A 853 -13.69 -20.65 -50.22
CA ASN A 853 -12.26 -20.48 -50.53
C ASN A 853 -11.42 -21.56 -49.85
N VAL A 854 -11.72 -21.90 -48.59
CA VAL A 854 -11.10 -23.01 -47.84
C VAL A 854 -11.35 -24.35 -48.53
N GLU A 855 -12.57 -24.62 -49.00
CA GLU A 855 -12.91 -25.85 -49.73
C GLU A 855 -12.16 -25.96 -51.06
N LYS A 856 -12.11 -24.88 -51.84
CA LYS A 856 -11.39 -24.82 -53.12
C LYS A 856 -9.88 -24.97 -52.95
N GLY A 857 -9.32 -24.30 -51.94
CA GLY A 857 -7.91 -24.41 -51.57
C GLY A 857 -7.57 -25.67 -50.78
N LYS A 858 -8.54 -26.56 -50.52
CA LYS A 858 -8.38 -27.84 -49.82
C LYS A 858 -7.64 -27.72 -48.48
N GLY A 859 -7.85 -26.61 -47.77
CA GLY A 859 -7.16 -26.33 -46.51
C GLY A 859 -5.67 -25.95 -46.62
N ASN A 860 -5.13 -25.70 -47.82
CA ASN A 860 -3.79 -25.15 -48.03
C ASN A 860 -3.83 -23.61 -48.01
N LEU A 861 -2.98 -22.99 -47.19
CA LEU A 861 -3.01 -21.53 -47.00
C LEU A 861 -2.65 -20.73 -48.26
N GLU A 862 -1.70 -21.20 -49.06
CA GLU A 862 -1.29 -20.50 -50.30
C GLU A 862 -2.41 -20.56 -51.34
N ASP A 863 -3.03 -21.73 -51.51
CA ASP A 863 -4.15 -21.90 -52.44
C ASP A 863 -5.38 -21.08 -52.00
N ILE A 864 -5.66 -21.04 -50.69
CA ILE A 864 -6.74 -20.21 -50.13
C ILE A 864 -6.49 -18.73 -50.43
N GLU A 865 -5.26 -18.26 -50.24
CA GLU A 865 -4.91 -16.88 -50.54
C GLU A 865 -5.11 -16.55 -52.03
N VAL A 866 -4.70 -17.45 -52.92
CA VAL A 866 -4.89 -17.31 -54.36
C VAL A 866 -6.38 -17.26 -54.70
N GLU A 867 -7.21 -18.10 -54.08
CA GLU A 867 -8.66 -18.07 -54.29
C GLU A 867 -9.29 -16.78 -53.79
N ILE A 868 -8.89 -16.25 -52.62
CA ILE A 868 -9.37 -14.95 -52.10
C ILE A 868 -9.09 -13.83 -53.09
N ARG A 869 -7.87 -13.77 -53.65
CA ARG A 869 -7.47 -12.72 -54.60
C ARG A 869 -8.18 -12.78 -55.95
N LYS A 870 -8.80 -13.90 -56.32
CA LYS A 870 -9.60 -14.00 -57.56
C LYS A 870 -10.89 -13.19 -57.50
N TYR A 871 -11.40 -12.92 -56.29
CA TYR A 871 -12.65 -12.19 -56.09
C TYR A 871 -12.47 -10.67 -56.05
N GLY A 872 -11.28 -10.17 -55.72
CA GLY A 872 -11.03 -8.74 -55.58
C GLY A 872 -9.72 -8.40 -54.87
N GLU A 873 -9.55 -7.13 -54.51
CA GLU A 873 -8.36 -6.62 -53.80
C GLU A 873 -8.58 -6.61 -52.28
N LEU A 874 -7.55 -7.00 -51.50
CA LEU A 874 -7.61 -7.00 -50.04
C LEU A 874 -7.58 -5.57 -49.50
N THR A 875 -8.52 -5.24 -48.63
CA THR A 875 -8.62 -3.90 -48.03
C THR A 875 -8.10 -3.81 -46.59
N ASP A 876 -7.69 -4.93 -46.00
CA ASP A 876 -7.01 -4.98 -44.69
C ASP A 876 -5.81 -5.93 -44.61
N ASP A 877 -5.16 -5.96 -43.44
CA ASP A 877 -4.11 -6.92 -43.10
C ASP A 877 -4.67 -8.36 -43.15
N LEU A 878 -3.94 -9.29 -43.77
CA LEU A 878 -4.38 -10.68 -43.90
C LEU A 878 -3.48 -11.61 -43.09
N SER A 879 -4.07 -12.33 -42.16
CA SER A 879 -3.41 -13.41 -41.43
C SER A 879 -4.24 -14.67 -41.47
N MET A 880 -3.56 -15.79 -41.69
CA MET A 880 -4.16 -17.12 -41.64
C MET A 880 -3.17 -18.06 -40.97
N LEU A 881 -3.63 -18.77 -39.95
CA LEU A 881 -2.89 -19.79 -39.22
C LEU A 881 -3.59 -21.13 -39.41
N LYS A 882 -2.88 -22.08 -40.01
CA LYS A 882 -3.29 -23.46 -40.21
C LYS A 882 -2.75 -24.33 -39.08
N VAL A 883 -3.61 -25.15 -38.50
CA VAL A 883 -3.23 -26.25 -37.60
C VAL A 883 -3.74 -27.57 -38.17
N GLU A 884 -2.87 -28.53 -38.37
CA GLU A 884 -3.19 -29.81 -39.00
C GLU A 884 -2.80 -30.99 -38.09
N PHE A 885 -3.75 -31.91 -37.86
CA PHE A 885 -3.58 -32.99 -36.89
C PHE A 885 -3.27 -34.35 -37.52
N GLN A 886 -2.11 -34.91 -37.15
CA GLN A 886 -1.57 -36.24 -37.48
C GLN A 886 -1.39 -36.57 -38.99
N LEU A 887 -0.32 -36.05 -39.59
CA LEU A 887 0.25 -36.53 -40.86
C LEU A 887 1.36 -37.58 -40.62
N GLU A 888 1.54 -38.52 -41.56
CA GLU A 888 2.71 -39.39 -41.59
C GLU A 888 4.01 -38.56 -41.71
N LYS A 889 5.12 -39.10 -41.15
CA LYS A 889 6.44 -38.45 -41.03
C LYS A 889 6.83 -37.63 -42.28
N LYS A 890 7.04 -36.31 -42.11
CA LYS A 890 7.96 -35.55 -42.98
C LYS A 890 9.37 -36.14 -42.83
N LYS A 891 9.96 -36.60 -43.94
CA LYS A 891 11.38 -36.98 -44.03
C LYS A 891 12.26 -35.76 -43.73
N ASP A 892 13.39 -35.99 -43.08
CA ASP A 892 14.41 -34.98 -42.82
C ASP A 892 14.81 -34.28 -44.13
N GLU A 893 14.61 -32.96 -44.20
CA GLU A 893 15.02 -32.10 -45.32
C GLU A 893 16.56 -31.97 -45.44
N LEU A 894 17.34 -32.74 -44.66
CA LEU A 894 18.80 -32.84 -44.77
C LEU A 894 19.29 -33.77 -45.89
N ASP A 895 18.44 -34.69 -46.40
CA ASP A 895 18.85 -35.63 -47.46
C ASP A 895 18.55 -35.13 -48.90
N GLU A 896 17.76 -34.06 -49.06
CA GLU A 896 17.47 -33.47 -50.38
C GLU A 896 18.39 -32.28 -50.74
N MET A 897 19.22 -31.80 -49.82
CA MET A 897 20.21 -30.75 -50.12
C MET A 897 21.53 -31.27 -50.73
N PHE A 898 21.76 -32.59 -50.79
CA PHE A 898 23.00 -33.18 -51.34
C PHE A 898 22.83 -33.94 -52.67
N THR A 899 21.72 -33.73 -53.38
CA THR A 899 21.55 -34.24 -54.76
C THR A 899 21.15 -33.12 -55.72
N GLY A 900 21.90 -32.03 -55.69
CA GLY A 900 21.85 -30.98 -56.70
C GLY A 900 23.28 -30.60 -57.08
N GLY A 901 23.82 -31.29 -58.08
CA GLY A 901 25.10 -30.93 -58.67
C GLY A 901 24.99 -29.56 -59.34
N ASP A 902 25.50 -28.53 -58.65
CA ASP A 902 26.29 -27.45 -59.23
C ASP A 902 26.72 -26.50 -58.11
N ARG A 903 28.01 -26.10 -58.15
CA ARG A 903 28.72 -25.12 -57.29
C ARG A 903 29.56 -25.65 -56.13
N ILE A 904 30.35 -26.69 -56.38
CA ILE A 904 31.53 -27.02 -55.54
C ILE A 904 32.76 -26.13 -55.85
N GLU A 905 32.72 -25.22 -56.83
CA GLU A 905 33.88 -24.36 -57.19
C GLU A 905 33.84 -22.90 -56.74
N VAL A 906 32.86 -22.45 -55.94
CA VAL A 906 32.82 -21.05 -55.42
C VAL A 906 33.25 -20.95 -53.95
N ALA A 907 33.55 -22.07 -53.30
CA ALA A 907 33.74 -22.17 -51.85
C ALA A 907 35.09 -21.67 -51.28
N LEU A 908 35.91 -20.92 -52.02
CA LEU A 908 37.20 -20.42 -51.51
C LEU A 908 37.52 -18.96 -51.90
N ASN A 909 36.51 -18.13 -52.18
CA ASN A 909 36.72 -16.69 -52.40
C ASN A 909 36.43 -15.88 -51.12
N PRO A 910 37.42 -15.22 -50.49
CA PRO A 910 37.23 -14.41 -49.29
C PRO A 910 36.23 -13.25 -49.44
N ASP A 911 36.12 -12.65 -50.63
CA ASP A 911 35.15 -11.56 -50.87
C ASP A 911 33.71 -12.10 -50.97
N ALA A 912 33.52 -13.33 -51.49
CA ALA A 912 32.23 -14.00 -51.51
C ALA A 912 31.80 -14.41 -50.09
N ILE A 913 32.71 -15.00 -49.31
CA ILE A 913 32.49 -15.33 -47.89
C ILE A 913 32.10 -14.06 -47.11
N TYR A 914 32.77 -12.94 -47.36
CA TYR A 914 32.45 -11.67 -46.71
C TYR A 914 31.05 -11.16 -47.08
N GLU A 915 30.68 -11.11 -48.36
CA GLU A 915 29.36 -10.62 -48.78
C GLU A 915 28.24 -11.58 -48.37
N ASP A 916 28.45 -12.89 -48.46
CA ASP A 916 27.49 -13.91 -48.01
C ASP A 916 27.29 -13.86 -46.50
N ALA A 917 28.37 -13.77 -45.71
CA ALA A 917 28.25 -13.62 -44.26
C ALA A 917 27.57 -12.31 -43.87
N LYS A 918 27.86 -11.22 -44.59
CA LYS A 918 27.19 -9.92 -44.40
C LYS A 918 25.71 -9.98 -44.80
N GLN A 919 25.35 -10.78 -45.80
CA GLN A 919 23.97 -11.00 -46.23
C GLN A 919 23.22 -11.91 -45.25
N LEU A 920 23.84 -12.99 -44.76
CA LEU A 920 23.33 -13.84 -43.68
C LEU A 920 23.10 -13.03 -42.41
N TYR A 921 24.03 -12.15 -42.04
CA TYR A 921 23.87 -11.21 -40.93
C TYR A 921 22.73 -10.23 -41.17
N LYS A 922 22.62 -9.65 -42.38
CA LYS A 922 21.49 -8.77 -42.76
C LYS A 922 20.12 -9.47 -42.74
N ASN A 923 20.12 -10.79 -42.90
CA ASN A 923 18.93 -11.66 -42.89
C ASN A 923 18.67 -12.26 -41.50
N GLY A 924 19.40 -11.82 -40.46
CA GLY A 924 19.20 -12.24 -39.07
C GLY A 924 19.76 -13.62 -38.70
N LYS A 925 20.43 -14.31 -39.63
CA LYS A 925 21.06 -15.63 -39.39
C LYS A 925 22.48 -15.46 -38.86
N VAL A 926 22.59 -14.92 -37.64
CA VAL A 926 23.86 -14.50 -37.03
C VAL A 926 24.81 -15.67 -36.78
N ASP A 927 24.31 -16.82 -36.34
CA ASP A 927 25.16 -17.98 -36.04
C ASP A 927 25.79 -18.58 -37.30
N GLN A 928 25.03 -18.68 -38.39
CA GLN A 928 25.53 -19.12 -39.70
C GLN A 928 26.54 -18.12 -40.29
N ALA A 929 26.32 -16.82 -40.10
CA ALA A 929 27.26 -15.79 -40.51
C ALA A 929 28.58 -15.87 -39.72
N LEU A 930 28.51 -16.12 -38.42
CA LEU A 930 29.70 -16.30 -37.57
C LEU A 930 30.48 -17.57 -37.94
N GLU A 931 29.80 -18.68 -38.21
CA GLU A 931 30.44 -19.94 -38.62
C GLU A 931 31.12 -19.81 -39.99
N LEU A 932 30.47 -19.12 -40.93
CA LEU A 932 31.02 -18.83 -42.26
C LEU A 932 32.24 -17.90 -42.17
N LEU A 933 32.18 -16.85 -41.34
CA LEU A 933 33.32 -15.94 -41.11
C LEU A 933 34.48 -16.62 -40.37
N LYS A 934 34.20 -17.51 -39.40
CA LYS A 934 35.23 -18.30 -38.71
C LYS A 934 35.96 -19.22 -39.70
N THR A 935 35.21 -19.87 -40.59
CA THR A 935 35.79 -20.68 -41.68
C THR A 935 36.63 -19.83 -42.63
N GLY A 936 36.16 -18.64 -42.99
CA GLY A 936 36.93 -17.67 -43.78
C GLY A 936 38.22 -17.23 -43.10
N TYR A 937 38.18 -16.96 -41.79
CA TYR A 937 39.34 -16.55 -41.01
C TYR A 937 40.39 -17.64 -40.88
N THR A 938 40.00 -18.91 -40.72
CA THR A 938 40.96 -20.03 -40.67
C THR A 938 41.68 -20.26 -42.00
N HIS A 939 41.07 -19.84 -43.12
CA HIS A 939 41.66 -19.99 -44.46
C HIS A 939 42.53 -18.80 -44.88
N ASP A 940 42.14 -17.56 -44.57
CA ASP A 940 42.92 -16.36 -44.85
C ASP A 940 42.89 -15.38 -43.67
N THR A 941 43.88 -15.53 -42.78
CA THR A 941 44.04 -14.69 -41.59
C THR A 941 44.46 -13.24 -41.90
N ALA A 942 44.89 -12.94 -43.14
CA ALA A 942 45.33 -11.60 -43.53
C ALA A 942 44.18 -10.72 -44.08
N ASN A 943 43.01 -11.32 -44.35
CA ASN A 943 41.87 -10.61 -44.95
C ASN A 943 41.24 -9.60 -43.99
N GLN A 944 41.53 -8.32 -44.23
CA GLN A 944 41.09 -7.23 -43.36
C GLN A 944 39.56 -7.05 -43.30
N LYS A 945 38.82 -7.40 -44.38
CA LYS A 945 37.36 -7.26 -44.39
C LYS A 945 36.70 -8.32 -43.51
N ILE A 946 37.17 -9.56 -43.63
CA ILE A 946 36.70 -10.68 -42.78
C ILE A 946 37.11 -10.42 -41.33
N ASN A 947 38.35 -10.03 -41.06
CA ASN A 947 38.83 -9.76 -39.70
C ASN A 947 38.02 -8.65 -39.02
N LYS A 948 37.76 -7.54 -39.74
CA LYS A 948 36.95 -6.44 -39.22
C LYS A 948 35.53 -6.88 -38.86
N LEU A 949 34.87 -7.62 -39.75
CA LEU A 949 33.47 -8.04 -39.55
C LEU A 949 33.36 -9.16 -38.51
N LEU A 950 34.25 -10.15 -38.55
CA LEU A 950 34.31 -11.24 -37.57
C LEU A 950 34.64 -10.71 -36.17
N GLY A 951 35.62 -9.80 -36.03
CA GLY A 951 35.97 -9.20 -34.74
C GLY A 951 34.81 -8.41 -34.13
N LEU A 952 34.11 -7.61 -34.94
CA LEU A 952 32.94 -6.85 -34.49
C LEU A 952 31.75 -7.74 -34.13
N LEU A 953 31.43 -8.73 -34.98
CA LEU A 953 30.31 -9.64 -34.74
C LEU A 953 30.57 -10.56 -33.54
N SER A 954 31.80 -11.04 -33.38
CA SER A 954 32.19 -11.85 -32.20
C SER A 954 32.11 -11.03 -30.91
N PHE A 955 32.55 -9.77 -30.93
CA PHE A 955 32.40 -8.86 -29.78
C PHE A 955 30.93 -8.63 -29.42
N LYS A 956 30.07 -8.36 -30.41
CA LYS A 956 28.62 -8.18 -30.21
C LYS A 956 27.92 -9.47 -29.75
N GLY A 957 28.37 -10.61 -30.27
CA GLY A 957 27.92 -11.96 -29.88
C GLY A 957 28.48 -12.44 -28.54
N LYS A 958 29.30 -11.64 -27.85
CA LYS A 958 29.95 -11.94 -26.56
C LYS A 958 30.98 -13.08 -26.60
N ASP A 959 31.43 -13.49 -27.78
CA ASP A 959 32.59 -14.38 -27.96
C ASP A 959 33.88 -13.54 -27.88
N TYR A 960 34.22 -13.14 -26.65
CA TYR A 960 35.35 -12.25 -26.40
C TYR A 960 36.70 -12.89 -26.73
N SER A 961 36.83 -14.22 -26.66
CA SER A 961 38.02 -14.97 -27.06
C SER A 961 38.35 -14.79 -28.53
N THR A 962 37.38 -15.08 -29.41
CA THR A 962 37.56 -14.92 -30.86
C THR A 962 37.70 -13.44 -31.22
N ALA A 963 36.94 -12.56 -30.55
CA ALA A 963 37.06 -11.12 -30.77
C ALA A 963 38.47 -10.59 -30.47
N ILE A 964 39.11 -11.00 -29.37
CA ILE A 964 40.47 -10.58 -29.03
C ILE A 964 41.46 -11.02 -30.10
N GLU A 965 41.42 -12.29 -30.49
CA GLU A 965 42.37 -12.85 -31.47
C GLU A 965 42.28 -12.12 -32.82
N VAL A 966 41.07 -11.97 -33.33
CA VAL A 966 40.81 -11.38 -34.65
C VAL A 966 41.06 -9.86 -34.64
N LEU A 967 40.67 -9.15 -33.58
CA LEU A 967 40.88 -7.71 -33.46
C LEU A 967 42.36 -7.36 -33.23
N ASP A 968 43.11 -8.17 -32.47
CA ASP A 968 44.55 -7.98 -32.29
C ASP A 968 45.31 -8.15 -33.62
N ASN A 969 44.90 -9.13 -34.43
CA ASN A 969 45.45 -9.31 -35.78
C ASN A 969 45.05 -8.17 -36.72
N TYR A 970 43.80 -7.71 -36.70
CA TYR A 970 43.32 -6.58 -37.50
C TYR A 970 44.09 -5.28 -37.19
N LEU A 971 44.20 -4.93 -35.91
CA LEU A 971 44.80 -3.67 -35.45
C LEU A 971 46.32 -3.58 -35.62
N LYS A 972 47.02 -4.72 -35.77
CA LYS A 972 48.44 -4.73 -36.20
C LYS A 972 48.64 -4.21 -37.62
N THR A 973 47.64 -4.41 -38.48
CA THR A 973 47.69 -4.05 -39.90
C THR A 973 47.11 -2.66 -40.17
N ASP A 974 46.04 -2.27 -39.48
CA ASP A 974 45.41 -0.95 -39.59
C ASP A 974 45.19 -0.30 -38.21
N PRO A 975 46.21 0.40 -37.66
CA PRO A 975 46.14 1.01 -36.33
C PRO A 975 45.22 2.24 -36.25
N GLY A 976 44.79 2.82 -37.39
CA GLY A 976 44.14 4.14 -37.46
C GLY A 976 42.68 4.18 -37.01
N LEU A 977 42.07 3.01 -36.78
CA LEU A 977 40.64 2.87 -36.44
C LEU A 977 40.42 2.81 -34.92
N HIS A 978 40.25 4.00 -34.33
CA HIS A 978 40.10 4.23 -32.89
C HIS A 978 38.96 3.44 -32.22
N GLU A 979 37.82 3.20 -32.89
CA GLU A 979 36.70 2.44 -32.32
C GLU A 979 37.04 0.98 -32.00
N TYR A 980 37.96 0.36 -32.77
CA TYR A 980 38.30 -1.06 -32.60
C TYR A 980 39.29 -1.28 -31.45
N TRP A 981 40.14 -0.28 -31.16
CA TRP A 981 40.96 -0.26 -29.94
C TRP A 981 40.09 -0.28 -28.67
N PHE A 982 38.94 0.42 -28.70
CA PHE A 982 37.97 0.39 -27.60
C PHE A 982 37.37 -1.01 -27.40
N TYR A 983 36.92 -1.65 -28.49
CA TYR A 983 36.36 -3.01 -28.43
C TYR A 983 37.40 -4.03 -27.97
N LEU A 984 38.64 -3.93 -28.44
CA LEU A 984 39.74 -4.79 -27.98
C LEU A 984 40.02 -4.60 -26.49
N SER A 985 40.01 -3.35 -26.01
CA SER A 985 40.21 -3.06 -24.58
C SER A 985 39.11 -3.66 -23.71
N ILE A 986 37.84 -3.48 -24.09
CA ILE A 986 36.70 -4.05 -23.34
C ILE A 986 36.73 -5.58 -23.38
N ALA A 987 37.02 -6.18 -24.53
CA ALA A 987 37.07 -7.64 -24.67
C ALA A 987 38.14 -8.22 -23.75
N ASN A 988 39.35 -7.65 -23.74
CA ASN A 988 40.42 -8.06 -22.82
C ASN A 988 40.05 -7.86 -21.34
N LYS A 989 39.40 -6.73 -21.00
CA LYS A 989 38.91 -6.47 -19.63
C LYS A 989 37.89 -7.51 -19.17
N LYS A 990 36.97 -7.92 -20.05
CA LYS A 990 35.92 -8.93 -19.76
C LYS A 990 36.48 -10.34 -19.58
N VAL A 991 37.58 -10.66 -20.25
CA VAL A 991 38.29 -11.95 -20.11
C VAL A 991 39.27 -11.92 -18.93
N GLY A 992 39.48 -10.76 -18.29
CA GLY A 992 40.38 -10.61 -17.13
C GLY A 992 41.85 -10.36 -17.49
N LYS A 993 42.17 -10.07 -18.76
CA LYS A 993 43.53 -9.72 -19.21
C LYS A 993 43.76 -8.21 -19.07
N TYR A 994 43.89 -7.73 -17.84
CA TYR A 994 43.91 -6.29 -17.56
C TYR A 994 45.10 -5.54 -18.17
N ASP A 995 46.29 -6.13 -18.23
CA ASP A 995 47.46 -5.50 -18.88
C ASP A 995 47.24 -5.24 -20.38
N HIS A 996 46.59 -6.18 -21.07
CA HIS A 996 46.29 -6.05 -22.50
C HIS A 996 45.14 -5.06 -22.72
N ALA A 997 44.16 -5.05 -21.82
CA ALA A 997 43.08 -4.07 -21.82
C ALA A 997 43.61 -2.64 -21.62
N LEU A 998 44.57 -2.48 -20.69
CA LEU A 998 45.24 -1.23 -20.39
C LEU A 998 46.02 -0.74 -21.62
N HIS A 999 46.83 -1.60 -22.25
CA HIS A 999 47.58 -1.24 -23.45
C HIS A 999 46.66 -0.74 -24.58
N ALA A 1000 45.57 -1.45 -24.87
CA ALA A 1000 44.62 -1.06 -25.90
C ALA A 1000 43.89 0.26 -25.56
N SER A 1001 43.55 0.48 -24.28
CA SER A 1001 42.91 1.72 -23.83
C SER A 1001 43.86 2.93 -23.86
N LEU A 1002 45.15 2.73 -23.55
CA LEU A 1002 46.17 3.76 -23.66
C LEU A 1002 46.45 4.13 -25.13
N LYS A 1003 46.50 3.15 -26.04
CA LYS A 1003 46.59 3.40 -27.49
C LYS A 1003 45.42 4.25 -27.98
N LEU A 1004 44.21 3.99 -27.49
CA LEU A 1004 43.06 4.82 -27.80
C LEU A 1004 43.15 6.22 -27.17
N LYS A 1005 43.71 6.35 -25.96
CA LYS A 1005 43.94 7.64 -25.30
C LYS A 1005 44.97 8.49 -26.06
N GLU A 1006 45.98 7.87 -26.67
CA GLU A 1006 46.95 8.57 -27.55
C GLU A 1006 46.25 9.16 -28.79
N ILE A 1007 45.28 8.43 -29.37
CA ILE A 1007 44.58 8.85 -30.60
C ILE A 1007 43.44 9.85 -30.27
N GLN A 1008 42.70 9.62 -29.19
CA GLN A 1008 41.59 10.45 -28.73
C GLN A 1008 41.67 10.67 -27.20
N PRO A 1009 42.42 11.70 -26.76
CA PRO A 1009 42.65 11.98 -25.34
C PRO A 1009 41.36 12.27 -24.55
N ASP A 1010 40.37 12.86 -25.20
CA ASP A 1010 39.12 13.32 -24.59
C ASP A 1010 37.94 12.35 -24.82
N ASN A 1011 38.20 11.12 -25.29
CA ASN A 1011 37.14 10.13 -25.47
C ASN A 1011 36.64 9.63 -24.11
N LEU A 1012 35.53 10.22 -23.65
CA LEU A 1012 34.85 9.93 -22.38
C LEU A 1012 34.62 8.42 -22.16
N SER A 1013 34.15 7.70 -23.17
CA SER A 1013 33.90 6.25 -23.08
C SER A 1013 35.19 5.46 -22.79
N ASN A 1014 36.30 5.86 -23.43
CA ASN A 1014 37.60 5.26 -23.18
C ASN A 1014 38.18 5.66 -21.81
N LEU A 1015 38.02 6.92 -21.38
CA LEU A 1015 38.50 7.38 -20.06
C LEU A 1015 37.77 6.66 -18.92
N ILE A 1016 36.46 6.46 -19.03
CA ILE A 1016 35.66 5.65 -18.08
C ILE A 1016 36.22 4.22 -18.03
N ASN A 1017 36.45 3.62 -19.20
CA ASN A 1017 36.99 2.27 -19.27
C ASN A 1017 38.42 2.19 -18.70
N LEU A 1018 39.26 3.19 -18.94
CA LEU A 1018 40.65 3.27 -18.47
C LEU A 1018 40.73 3.42 -16.94
N SER A 1019 39.95 4.33 -16.37
CA SER A 1019 39.85 4.51 -14.91
C SER A 1019 39.40 3.22 -14.22
N ASP A 1020 38.41 2.52 -14.80
CA ASP A 1020 37.95 1.23 -14.29
C ASP A 1020 39.02 0.12 -14.43
N ILE A 1021 39.84 0.12 -15.49
CA ILE A 1021 40.97 -0.81 -15.65
C ILE A 1021 42.03 -0.55 -14.57
N TYR A 1022 42.41 0.71 -14.33
CA TYR A 1022 43.36 1.05 -13.27
C TYR A 1022 42.85 0.62 -11.88
N ARG A 1023 41.56 0.82 -11.61
CA ARG A 1023 40.92 0.32 -10.38
C ARG A 1023 41.00 -1.20 -10.26
N LEU A 1024 40.74 -1.94 -11.34
CA LEU A 1024 40.82 -3.41 -11.37
C LEU A 1024 42.24 -3.96 -11.26
N MET A 1025 43.25 -3.12 -11.51
CA MET A 1025 44.68 -3.44 -11.35
C MET A 1025 45.25 -2.93 -10.02
N ASP A 1026 44.40 -2.50 -9.08
CA ASP A 1026 44.75 -1.93 -7.78
C ASP A 1026 45.64 -0.66 -7.87
N GLN A 1027 45.64 0.02 -9.02
CA GLN A 1027 46.34 1.30 -9.24
C GLN A 1027 45.40 2.48 -8.94
N PHE A 1028 44.98 2.59 -7.69
CA PHE A 1028 43.92 3.52 -7.28
C PHE A 1028 44.25 5.00 -7.53
N ASP A 1029 45.53 5.41 -7.39
CA ASP A 1029 45.94 6.80 -7.63
C ASP A 1029 45.75 7.22 -9.10
N LEU A 1030 46.13 6.34 -10.03
CA LEU A 1030 45.93 6.57 -11.47
C LEU A 1030 44.45 6.45 -11.86
N ALA A 1031 43.71 5.54 -11.23
CA ALA A 1031 42.27 5.40 -11.43
C ALA A 1031 41.53 6.68 -11.05
N GLU A 1032 41.91 7.28 -9.91
CA GLU A 1032 41.36 8.52 -9.36
C GLU A 1032 41.73 9.72 -10.22
N GLU A 1033 42.98 9.81 -10.70
CA GLU A 1033 43.42 10.85 -11.63
C GLU A 1033 42.57 10.85 -12.92
N VAL A 1034 42.39 9.68 -13.54
CA VAL A 1034 41.56 9.55 -14.75
C VAL A 1034 40.08 9.82 -14.44
N ALA A 1035 39.57 9.41 -13.28
CA ALA A 1035 38.20 9.70 -12.86
C ALA A 1035 37.96 11.21 -12.66
N ASN A 1036 38.92 11.91 -12.07
CA ASN A 1036 38.88 13.37 -11.95
C ASN A 1036 39.00 14.07 -13.30
N GLN A 1037 39.78 13.51 -14.25
CA GLN A 1037 39.82 13.98 -15.63
C GLN A 1037 38.43 13.91 -16.30
N ILE A 1038 37.68 12.82 -16.07
CA ILE A 1038 36.30 12.67 -16.56
C ILE A 1038 35.41 13.75 -15.95
N MET A 1039 35.50 13.98 -14.64
CA MET A 1039 34.71 15.01 -13.94
C MET A 1039 35.07 16.43 -14.37
N HIS A 1040 36.29 16.66 -14.85
CA HIS A 1040 36.68 17.95 -15.43
C HIS A 1040 36.12 18.15 -16.84
N LEU A 1041 36.10 17.11 -17.67
CA LEU A 1041 35.57 17.16 -19.04
C LEU A 1041 34.03 17.21 -19.05
N ASP A 1042 33.38 16.50 -18.13
CA ASP A 1042 31.93 16.47 -17.95
C ASP A 1042 31.57 16.42 -16.44
N PRO A 1043 31.39 17.59 -15.80
CA PRO A 1043 31.10 17.69 -14.36
C PRO A 1043 29.81 17.00 -13.92
N GLY A 1044 28.91 16.66 -14.85
CA GLY A 1044 27.66 15.94 -14.58
C GLY A 1044 27.74 14.43 -14.85
N ASN A 1045 28.92 13.89 -15.17
CA ASN A 1045 29.05 12.51 -15.61
C ASN A 1045 28.81 11.50 -14.47
N GLN A 1046 27.64 10.86 -14.48
CA GLN A 1046 27.26 9.87 -13.46
C GLN A 1046 28.23 8.68 -13.36
N ASN A 1047 28.89 8.29 -14.46
CA ASN A 1047 29.85 7.19 -14.44
C ASN A 1047 31.18 7.61 -13.79
N GLY A 1048 31.61 8.87 -13.96
CA GLY A 1048 32.78 9.43 -13.27
C GLY A 1048 32.58 9.50 -11.76
N GLU A 1049 31.44 10.04 -11.30
CA GLU A 1049 31.10 10.11 -9.87
C GLU A 1049 30.99 8.72 -9.24
N ARG A 1050 30.41 7.76 -9.98
CA ARG A 1050 30.34 6.37 -9.55
C ARG A 1050 31.72 5.72 -9.44
N LEU A 1051 32.63 5.99 -10.38
CA LEU A 1051 33.99 5.46 -10.33
C LEU A 1051 34.79 5.99 -9.14
N LEU A 1052 34.68 7.29 -8.83
CA LEU A 1052 35.33 7.87 -7.64
C LEU A 1052 34.88 7.16 -6.35
N LYS A 1053 33.56 6.94 -6.18
CA LYS A 1053 33.02 6.19 -5.03
C LYS A 1053 33.48 4.73 -4.99
N LEU A 1054 33.60 4.08 -6.15
CA LEU A 1054 34.09 2.71 -6.25
C LEU A 1054 35.58 2.62 -5.91
N ILE A 1055 36.39 3.59 -6.34
CA ILE A 1055 37.82 3.67 -6.02
C ILE A 1055 38.02 3.90 -4.52
N GLU A 1056 37.27 4.82 -3.90
CA GLU A 1056 37.30 5.04 -2.45
C GLU A 1056 36.94 3.79 -1.66
N ARG A 1057 35.90 3.07 -2.10
CA ARG A 1057 35.45 1.83 -1.44
C ARG A 1057 36.48 0.71 -1.58
N ASP A 1058 37.03 0.51 -2.78
CA ASP A 1058 37.95 -0.60 -3.05
C ASP A 1058 39.37 -0.33 -2.51
N ARG A 1059 39.68 0.95 -2.19
CA ARG A 1059 40.90 1.36 -1.48
C ARG A 1059 40.82 1.13 0.04
N ALA A 1060 39.61 1.08 0.61
CA ALA A 1060 39.34 0.90 2.04
C ALA A 1060 39.30 -0.58 2.44
#